data_AF-A0A4W5QZV4-F1
#
_entry.id   AF-A0A4W5QZV4-F1
#
_cell.length_a   1.000
_cell.length_b   1.000
_cell.length_c   1.000
_cell.angle_alpha   90.00
_cell.angle_beta   90.00
_cell.angle_gamma   90.00
#
_symmetry.space_group_name_H-M   'P 1'
#
loop_
_entity.id
_entity.type
_entity.pdbx_description
1 polymer ?
#
loop_
_entity_poly.entity_id
_entity_poly.type
_entity_poly.pdbx_seq_one_letter_code
_entity_poly.pdbx_strand_id
1 'polypeptide(L)'
;MKTLFSVKGEEGPKYGFDGSKFHYGDGTSVASQNSSQILTGYDTLDVGPNYDFYANTTALGRVRRSRPSLFQLHSNIEDSFPPPLYEETNTGRAPGDSSEDDVEEPQSEPTRFGWVKGVMIRCMLNIWGVILYLRLPWITAQAGIGLTWVIILLSSCITGITGLSTSAIATNGKVKGGGTYFLISRSLGPELGGSIGLIFAFANAVAVAMHTVGFAETVQALMQESGASIVDPINDIRIIGVITVTCLLAISLAGMEWEAKAQVLFFFVILVSFANYIVGTIIPATPQKQAKGFFTDIFAENFVPSWRGPEGNFFGMFSIFFPSATGILAGANISGDLKDPTVAIPRGTLMAIFWTTLSYLIIAATIGACVVRDASGIMNDTLVMSSVDSCQGLACQYGWDFTDCITNKTCPYGISNQYQSMSLVSGFAPLITAGIFGATLSSALACLVSAPKVFQCLCKDNLYPVIGFFGKGSGKNDEPIRGYILAYIIAVCFVLIAELNTIAPIISNFFLCSYALINFSCFHASITNSPGWRPSFRFYSKWISLLGAVVSVIIMFLLTWWAALIAIGIVIFLLGYVLYKKPSVNWGSSVQAGSYNMALSYCVSLNQVDDHIKNYRPQCLVLTGPPSCRPALVDFVGTFTKNLSLMICGNVGGPSPSTLDTASSNSHVTWLNKRQIKSFYHGVVANDLRTGVKMLLQGAGLGRIRPNVLLTGFKRDWRKDKPSCIDNYIGILHDAFDLQYGVCVLRTREGLDMFRQAQTHGEESKNHEDFMFFYNISLYIFASFYCKLCHGYIRQMLCVKGKCEVCCALKGLTLLLPYLLTRKKRWARCKVRVFVGQCSVETLSSTSFSDSVRRFEDLIGPYRLNTAQKDGHVTAEQMNQDCPWMVSDEEIETNKSKTLRQIRLNEVLQDYSRDAAIIFVTMPVGRRGKCPSALYMAWLETLSRDLRPPVLLVRGNQENVLTFYCQ
;
A
#
# COMPACT_ATOMS: atom_id res chain seq x y z
N MET A 1 45.45 -20.45 -19.63
CA MET A 1 45.79 -19.02 -19.42
C MET A 1 45.21 -18.63 -18.07
N LYS A 2 45.86 -18.80 -16.91
CA LYS A 2 47.20 -18.37 -16.45
C LYS A 2 47.42 -16.84 -16.55
N THR A 3 47.51 -16.22 -15.35
CA THR A 3 48.40 -15.09 -14.94
C THR A 3 48.16 -13.70 -15.59
N LEU A 4 48.33 -12.52 -14.99
CA LEU A 4 49.09 -11.95 -13.85
C LEU A 4 48.24 -10.80 -13.23
N PHE A 5 48.32 -10.41 -11.95
CA PHE A 5 49.45 -9.76 -11.29
C PHE A 5 49.43 -9.96 -9.76
N SER A 6 50.62 -10.20 -9.21
CA SER A 6 50.98 -10.25 -7.79
C SER A 6 52.20 -9.36 -7.61
N VAL A 7 52.25 -8.52 -6.56
CA VAL A 7 53.47 -8.13 -5.83
C VAL A 7 53.10 -7.77 -4.38
N LYS A 8 53.70 -8.54 -3.43
CA LYS A 8 54.24 -8.28 -2.07
C LYS A 8 53.65 -7.12 -1.24
N GLY A 9 53.35 -7.22 0.06
CA GLY A 9 53.81 -8.14 1.11
C GLY A 9 54.72 -7.41 2.10
N GLU A 10 54.21 -7.01 3.27
CA GLU A 10 54.99 -6.66 4.46
C GLU A 10 54.18 -6.91 5.75
N GLU A 11 54.91 -7.30 6.80
CA GLU A 11 54.48 -8.05 7.99
C GLU A 11 53.83 -7.20 9.10
N GLY A 12 52.96 -7.84 9.89
CA GLY A 12 52.48 -7.35 11.19
C GLY A 12 52.12 -8.52 12.11
N PRO A 13 52.46 -8.51 13.41
CA PRO A 13 52.63 -9.72 14.21
C PRO A 13 51.35 -10.28 14.83
N LYS A 14 51.42 -11.58 15.14
CA LYS A 14 50.47 -12.42 15.89
C LYS A 14 50.32 -11.96 17.35
N TYR A 15 49.13 -12.20 17.93
CA TYR A 15 48.78 -12.74 19.27
C TYR A 15 47.29 -12.39 19.48
N GLY A 16 46.37 -13.17 20.04
CA GLY A 16 46.32 -14.48 20.68
C GLY A 16 44.87 -14.57 21.21
N PHE A 17 44.22 -15.72 21.07
CA PHE A 17 42.89 -15.98 21.61
C PHE A 17 42.93 -15.94 23.15
N ASP A 18 41.94 -15.33 23.79
CA ASP A 18 41.40 -15.93 25.02
C ASP A 18 39.94 -15.57 25.25
N GLY A 19 39.17 -16.58 25.68
CA GLY A 19 37.75 -16.46 25.99
C GLY A 19 37.54 -16.21 27.48
N SER A 20 36.58 -15.36 27.81
CA SER A 20 35.94 -15.44 29.13
C SER A 20 34.57 -14.76 29.16
N LYS A 21 33.64 -15.55 29.72
CA LYS A 21 32.35 -15.23 30.33
C LYS A 21 32.19 -13.79 30.81
N PHE A 22 31.02 -13.17 30.56
CA PHE A 22 30.41 -12.29 31.55
C PHE A 22 28.91 -12.51 31.67
N HIS A 23 28.51 -12.86 32.89
CA HIS A 23 27.15 -12.89 33.41
C HIS A 23 26.68 -11.47 33.79
N TYR A 24 25.36 -11.33 33.82
CA TYR A 24 24.50 -10.20 34.20
C TYR A 24 24.97 -9.28 35.35
N GLY A 25 24.59 -8.00 35.23
CA GLY A 25 24.35 -7.08 36.34
C GLY A 25 23.34 -5.99 35.94
N ASP A 26 22.18 -6.00 36.59
CA ASP A 26 21.22 -4.89 36.63
C ASP A 26 21.83 -3.67 37.35
N GLY A 27 21.41 -2.46 36.98
CA GLY A 27 21.77 -1.25 37.71
C GLY A 27 21.36 0.05 37.02
N THR A 28 20.23 0.59 37.44
CA THR A 28 19.82 1.99 37.26
C THR A 28 20.76 2.94 38.01
N SER A 29 21.27 3.99 37.34
CA SER A 29 21.53 5.29 38.00
C SER A 29 21.62 6.43 36.98
N VAL A 30 21.06 7.57 37.39
CA VAL A 30 21.10 8.87 36.73
C VAL A 30 22.35 9.61 37.19
N ALA A 31 22.93 10.38 36.27
CA ALA A 31 23.93 11.45 36.43
C ALA A 31 25.37 11.10 36.83
N SER A 32 26.30 11.35 35.90
CA SER A 32 27.33 12.38 36.11
C SER A 32 27.92 12.85 34.78
N GLN A 33 28.02 14.18 34.66
CA GLN A 33 28.85 14.85 33.67
C GLN A 33 30.34 14.52 33.93
N ASN A 34 31.12 14.60 32.86
CA ASN A 34 32.58 14.60 32.79
C ASN A 34 33.29 13.25 32.94
N SER A 35 33.57 12.60 31.80
CA SER A 35 34.86 11.93 31.61
C SER A 35 35.32 12.00 30.15
N SER A 36 36.42 12.72 29.99
CA SER A 36 37.44 12.67 28.94
C SER A 36 37.17 11.81 27.69
N GLN A 37 37.07 12.51 26.57
CA GLN A 37 37.14 12.01 25.20
C GLN A 37 38.31 11.03 25.00
N ILE A 38 37.98 9.77 24.70
CA ILE A 38 38.84 8.91 23.88
C ILE A 38 38.32 9.02 22.45
N LEU A 39 39.01 9.86 21.68
CA LEU A 39 38.72 10.17 20.28
C LEU A 39 38.96 8.93 19.41
N THR A 40 37.91 8.15 19.13
CA THR A 40 37.93 7.17 18.03
C THR A 40 37.33 7.83 16.79
N GLY A 41 38.10 7.91 15.71
CA GLY A 41 37.94 8.82 14.58
C GLY A 41 36.76 8.60 13.63
N TYR A 42 35.56 8.32 14.12
CA TYR A 42 34.31 8.36 13.34
C TYR A 42 33.11 8.76 14.22
N ASP A 43 33.18 9.92 14.88
CA ASP A 43 31.96 10.58 15.38
C ASP A 43 31.31 11.35 14.23
N THR A 44 30.30 10.74 13.59
CA THR A 44 29.39 11.51 12.75
C THR A 44 28.61 12.46 13.65
N LEU A 45 28.68 13.78 13.41
CA LEU A 45 27.79 14.78 14.03
C LEU A 45 26.30 14.43 13.85
N ASP A 46 25.98 13.57 12.88
CA ASP A 46 24.69 12.95 12.76
C ASP A 46 24.44 11.94 13.89
N VAL A 47 23.48 12.27 14.76
CA VAL A 47 22.83 11.29 15.64
C VAL A 47 22.40 10.10 14.77
N GLY A 48 22.88 8.90 15.11
CA GLY A 48 22.51 7.67 14.39
C GLY A 48 20.99 7.55 14.22
N PRO A 49 20.51 6.90 13.14
CA PRO A 49 19.09 6.91 12.80
C PRO A 49 18.24 6.33 13.94
N ASN A 50 17.62 7.22 14.73
CA ASN A 50 16.70 6.83 15.78
C ASN A 50 15.32 6.63 15.17
N TYR A 51 14.81 5.40 15.29
CA TYR A 51 13.53 4.97 14.76
C TYR A 51 12.36 5.89 15.15
N ASP A 52 12.38 6.49 16.33
CA ASP A 52 11.30 7.36 16.82
C ASP A 52 11.13 8.64 15.98
N PHE A 53 12.16 9.07 15.24
CA PHE A 53 12.06 10.17 14.28
C PHE A 53 11.38 9.79 12.96
N TYR A 54 11.28 8.49 12.64
CA TYR A 54 10.78 7.96 11.36
C TYR A 54 9.44 7.23 11.48
N ALA A 55 8.98 6.95 12.69
CA ALA A 55 7.72 6.25 12.93
C ALA A 55 6.52 7.20 12.90
N ASN A 56 5.62 7.03 11.93
CA ASN A 56 4.33 7.75 11.87
C ASN A 56 3.30 7.29 12.93
N THR A 57 3.69 6.47 13.90
CA THR A 57 2.80 5.88 14.90
C THR A 57 3.17 6.39 16.29
N THR A 58 2.32 7.23 16.87
CA THR A 58 2.36 7.60 18.28
C THR A 58 1.86 6.42 19.13
N ALA A 59 2.70 5.92 20.04
CA ALA A 59 2.20 5.14 21.17
C ALA A 59 1.51 6.10 22.14
N LEU A 60 0.41 5.64 22.77
CA LEU A 60 -0.34 6.42 23.76
C LEU A 60 0.63 6.98 24.82
N GLY A 61 0.62 8.30 25.04
CA GLY A 61 1.42 8.97 26.08
C GLY A 61 2.85 9.43 25.71
N ARG A 62 3.39 9.15 24.52
CA ARG A 62 4.71 9.68 24.10
C ARG A 62 4.60 10.88 23.16
N VAL A 63 5.27 11.98 23.52
CA VAL A 63 5.44 13.17 22.67
C VAL A 63 6.19 12.80 21.39
N ARG A 64 5.64 13.19 20.24
CA ARG A 64 6.26 12.98 18.92
C ARG A 64 7.57 13.76 18.85
N ARG A 65 8.70 13.06 18.77
CA ARG A 65 9.99 13.67 18.48
C ARG A 65 10.09 13.83 16.96
N SER A 66 10.03 15.07 16.47
CA SER A 66 10.29 15.36 15.05
C SER A 66 11.78 15.27 14.78
N ARG A 67 12.16 14.75 13.60
CA ARG A 67 13.52 14.89 13.10
C ARG A 67 13.86 16.40 13.03
N PRO A 68 15.04 16.83 13.51
CA PRO A 68 15.54 18.17 13.21
C PRO A 68 15.61 18.35 11.69
N SER A 69 15.14 19.48 11.18
CA SER A 69 15.34 19.80 9.76
C SER A 69 16.84 19.94 9.47
N LEU A 70 17.25 19.72 8.22
CA LEU A 70 18.65 19.95 7.82
C LEU A 70 19.08 21.40 8.13
N PHE A 71 18.14 22.34 8.03
CA PHE A 71 18.32 23.72 8.45
C PHE A 71 18.62 23.86 9.95
N GLN A 72 17.90 23.15 10.83
CA GLN A 72 18.15 23.12 12.28
C GLN A 72 19.47 22.44 12.65
N LEU A 73 19.95 21.51 11.83
CA LEU A 73 21.27 20.88 12.01
C LEU A 73 22.41 21.79 11.55
N HIS A 74 22.14 22.70 10.62
CA HIS A 74 23.11 23.67 10.10
C HIS A 74 23.10 25.01 10.85
N SER A 75 22.04 25.35 11.58
CA SER A 75 22.02 26.53 12.44
C SER A 75 22.89 26.29 13.66
N ASN A 76 23.91 27.12 13.87
CA ASN A 76 24.75 27.09 15.07
C ASN A 76 23.87 27.18 16.32
N ILE A 77 24.18 26.34 17.31
CA ILE A 77 23.41 26.11 18.55
C ILE A 77 23.20 27.39 19.40
N GLU A 78 23.87 28.50 19.07
CA GLU A 78 23.84 29.74 19.85
C GLU A 78 22.73 30.73 19.47
N ASP A 79 22.05 30.57 18.33
CA ASP A 79 20.94 31.46 17.91
C ASP A 79 19.59 30.73 17.89
N SER A 80 19.16 30.24 19.04
CA SER A 80 17.79 29.73 19.20
C SER A 80 16.81 30.87 19.49
N PHE A 81 16.19 31.44 18.45
CA PHE A 81 14.84 31.97 18.59
C PHE A 81 13.85 30.79 18.62
N PRO A 82 12.85 30.78 19.52
CA PRO A 82 11.83 29.74 19.51
C PRO A 82 11.06 29.78 18.17
N PRO A 83 10.56 28.63 17.68
CA PRO A 83 9.83 28.58 16.42
C PRO A 83 8.57 29.46 16.49
N PRO A 84 8.09 30.03 15.36
CA PRO A 84 6.76 30.61 15.33
C PRO A 84 5.77 29.49 15.66
N LEU A 85 5.03 29.67 16.76
CA LEU A 85 3.87 28.85 17.09
C LEU A 85 2.92 28.90 15.88
N TYR A 86 2.70 27.75 15.24
CA TYR A 86 1.44 27.56 14.54
C TYR A 86 0.40 27.31 15.63
N GLU A 87 -0.56 28.21 15.72
CA GLU A 87 -1.69 28.10 16.61
C GLU A 87 -2.69 27.13 15.96
N GLU A 88 -2.68 25.85 16.36
CA GLU A 88 -3.86 25.01 16.18
C GLU A 88 -4.84 25.34 17.32
N THR A 89 -5.89 26.07 16.96
CA THR A 89 -6.98 26.46 17.85
C THR A 89 -7.70 25.22 18.36
N ASN A 90 -7.46 24.83 19.61
CA ASN A 90 -8.41 24.03 20.39
C ASN A 90 -8.91 24.88 21.57
N THR A 91 -10.17 25.24 21.45
CA THR A 91 -10.95 26.03 22.39
C THR A 91 -11.09 25.34 23.75
N GLY A 92 -10.78 26.08 24.82
CA GLY A 92 -11.59 26.09 26.05
C GLY A 92 -11.02 25.44 27.31
N ARG A 93 -10.22 26.20 28.08
CA ARG A 93 -10.44 26.44 29.53
C ARG A 93 -9.46 27.49 30.06
N ALA A 94 -10.00 28.46 30.80
CA ALA A 94 -9.25 29.55 31.44
C ALA A 94 -8.46 29.05 32.67
N PRO A 95 -7.35 29.73 33.05
CA PRO A 95 -6.48 29.30 34.13
C PRO A 95 -6.92 29.93 35.47
N GLY A 96 -6.83 29.14 36.54
CA GLY A 96 -7.03 29.58 37.91
C GLY A 96 -6.30 28.64 38.87
N ASP A 97 -5.26 29.19 39.48
CA ASP A 97 -4.53 28.83 40.70
C ASP A 97 -3.69 27.56 40.83
N SER A 98 -2.50 27.85 41.36
CA SER A 98 -1.31 27.07 41.69
C SER A 98 -1.46 26.17 42.92
N SER A 99 -0.87 24.98 42.88
CA SER A 99 0.01 24.45 43.94
C SER A 99 0.56 23.06 43.59
N GLU A 100 1.89 22.95 43.69
CA GLU A 100 2.67 21.84 44.24
C GLU A 100 2.72 20.47 43.51
N ASP A 101 3.95 20.19 43.06
CA ASP A 101 4.64 18.91 42.89
C ASP A 101 3.87 17.62 43.22
N ASP A 102 3.39 16.94 42.18
CA ASP A 102 3.29 15.48 42.16
C ASP A 102 4.15 14.95 41.00
N VAL A 103 5.34 14.45 41.35
CA VAL A 103 6.14 13.61 40.47
C VAL A 103 5.37 12.30 40.29
N GLU A 104 4.57 12.19 39.22
CA GLU A 104 4.03 10.89 38.80
C GLU A 104 5.19 9.93 38.53
N GLU A 105 5.38 8.96 39.42
CA GLU A 105 6.28 7.81 39.19
C GLU A 105 5.95 7.16 37.83
N PRO A 106 6.97 6.72 37.07
CA PRO A 106 6.71 5.98 35.85
C PRO A 106 5.95 4.70 36.19
N GLN A 107 4.70 4.60 35.70
CA GLN A 107 3.87 3.40 35.82
C GLN A 107 4.69 2.16 35.46
N SER A 108 4.70 1.17 36.36
CA SER A 108 5.37 -0.11 36.16
C SER A 108 4.96 -0.72 34.82
N GLU A 109 5.94 -1.00 33.94
CA GLU A 109 5.65 -1.68 32.68
C GLU A 109 4.95 -3.02 32.98
N PRO A 110 3.82 -3.33 32.32
CA PRO A 110 3.12 -4.58 32.56
C PRO A 110 4.04 -5.77 32.27
N THR A 111 4.00 -6.81 33.10
CA THR A 111 4.85 -8.00 32.99
C THR A 111 4.64 -8.67 31.63
N ARG A 112 5.60 -8.51 30.71
CA ARG A 112 5.53 -9.09 29.35
C ARG A 112 5.77 -10.60 29.37
N PHE A 113 5.05 -11.33 28.51
CA PHE A 113 5.14 -12.79 28.43
C PHE A 113 6.37 -13.25 27.63
N GLY A 114 6.96 -14.37 28.06
CA GLY A 114 7.97 -15.11 27.29
C GLY A 114 7.36 -15.97 26.17
N TRP A 115 8.21 -16.58 25.33
CA TRP A 115 7.77 -17.33 24.15
C TRP A 115 6.97 -18.61 24.47
N VAL A 116 7.29 -19.30 25.57
CA VAL A 116 6.57 -20.52 25.99
C VAL A 116 5.14 -20.19 26.40
N LYS A 117 5.00 -19.32 27.41
CA LYS A 117 3.69 -18.94 27.98
C LYS A 117 2.86 -18.09 27.01
N GLY A 118 3.50 -17.14 26.32
CA GLY A 118 2.81 -16.20 25.44
C GLY A 118 2.44 -16.77 24.06
N VAL A 119 3.30 -17.60 23.47
CA VAL A 119 3.08 -18.08 22.08
C VAL A 119 2.79 -19.56 22.05
N MET A 120 3.70 -20.41 22.56
CA MET A 120 3.59 -21.86 22.39
C MET A 120 2.33 -22.44 23.04
N ILE A 121 2.08 -22.16 24.33
CA ILE A 121 0.90 -22.66 25.05
C ILE A 121 -0.39 -22.14 24.39
N ARG A 122 -0.45 -20.86 24.02
CA ARG A 122 -1.62 -20.28 23.34
C ARG A 122 -1.90 -20.93 21.99
N CYS A 123 -0.87 -21.16 21.17
CA CYS A 123 -1.03 -21.87 19.91
C CYS A 123 -1.44 -23.33 20.12
N MET A 124 -0.88 -24.04 21.09
CA MET A 124 -1.25 -25.43 21.38
C MET A 124 -2.71 -25.56 21.84
N LEU A 125 -3.16 -24.68 22.75
CA LEU A 125 -4.55 -24.65 23.21
C LEU A 125 -5.54 -24.43 22.07
N ASN A 126 -5.21 -23.54 21.13
CA ASN A 126 -6.09 -23.23 20.01
C ASN A 126 -6.04 -24.27 18.88
N ILE A 127 -4.97 -25.08 18.81
CA ILE A 127 -4.87 -26.22 17.89
C ILE A 127 -5.59 -27.43 18.50
N TRP A 128 -5.40 -27.72 19.78
CA TRP A 128 -6.10 -28.78 20.51
C TRP A 128 -7.56 -28.39 20.78
N GLY A 129 -8.39 -28.50 19.75
CA GLY A 129 -9.81 -28.20 19.80
C GLY A 129 -10.69 -29.44 20.01
N VAL A 130 -11.98 -29.25 19.74
CA VAL A 130 -13.02 -30.29 19.84
C VAL A 130 -12.72 -31.53 18.96
N ILE A 131 -12.18 -31.29 17.77
CA ILE A 131 -11.97 -32.33 16.75
C ILE A 131 -11.03 -33.42 17.27
N LEU A 132 -10.03 -33.06 18.07
CA LEU A 132 -9.10 -34.01 18.66
C LEU A 132 -9.80 -35.14 19.43
N TYR A 133 -10.79 -34.79 20.26
CA TYR A 133 -11.45 -35.74 21.15
C TYR A 133 -12.66 -36.42 20.50
N LEU A 134 -13.50 -35.65 19.79
CA LEU A 134 -14.79 -36.15 19.29
C LEU A 134 -14.74 -36.70 17.85
N ARG A 135 -13.79 -36.25 17.04
CA ARG A 135 -13.80 -36.54 15.59
C ARG A 135 -12.56 -37.25 15.08
N LEU A 136 -11.39 -37.09 15.70
CA LEU A 136 -10.18 -37.83 15.33
C LEU A 136 -10.37 -39.36 15.38
N PRO A 137 -11.02 -39.95 16.42
CA PRO A 137 -11.27 -41.39 16.43
C PRO A 137 -12.14 -41.81 15.25
N TRP A 138 -13.21 -41.06 15.00
CA TRP A 138 -14.13 -41.31 13.90
C TRP A 138 -13.48 -41.17 12.52
N ILE A 139 -12.65 -40.14 12.30
CA ILE A 139 -11.85 -39.98 11.07
C ILE A 139 -10.93 -41.19 10.89
N THR A 140 -10.30 -41.64 11.98
CA THR A 140 -9.42 -42.83 11.96
C THR A 140 -10.17 -44.09 11.57
N ALA A 141 -11.42 -44.25 12.03
CA ALA A 141 -12.27 -45.38 11.67
C ALA A 141 -12.60 -45.43 10.17
N GLN A 142 -12.94 -44.26 9.60
CA GLN A 142 -13.37 -44.08 8.21
C GLN A 142 -12.19 -44.17 7.22
N ALA A 143 -11.15 -43.38 7.45
CA ALA A 143 -10.00 -43.28 6.55
C ALA A 143 -8.97 -44.39 6.80
N GLY A 144 -9.03 -45.07 7.94
CA GLY A 144 -7.98 -45.98 8.39
C GLY A 144 -6.76 -45.22 8.94
N ILE A 145 -5.90 -45.92 9.67
CA ILE A 145 -4.73 -45.32 10.34
C ILE A 145 -3.79 -44.66 9.32
N GLY A 146 -3.46 -45.37 8.24
CA GLY A 146 -2.50 -44.88 7.25
C GLY A 146 -2.94 -43.62 6.53
N LEU A 147 -4.19 -43.58 6.06
CA LEU A 147 -4.72 -42.41 5.35
C LEU A 147 -5.00 -41.23 6.30
N THR A 148 -5.35 -41.51 7.56
CA THR A 148 -5.48 -40.48 8.61
C THR A 148 -4.16 -39.78 8.88
N TRP A 149 -3.04 -40.52 8.92
CA TRP A 149 -1.71 -39.91 8.99
C TRP A 149 -1.42 -39.00 7.79
N VAL A 150 -1.83 -39.39 6.57
CA VAL A 150 -1.71 -38.52 5.39
C VAL A 150 -2.53 -37.23 5.55
N ILE A 151 -3.75 -37.30 6.08
CA ILE A 151 -4.60 -36.13 6.36
C ILE A 151 -3.92 -35.19 7.38
N ILE A 152 -3.38 -35.76 8.47
CA ILE A 152 -2.68 -35.02 9.52
C ILE A 152 -1.42 -34.35 8.95
N LEU A 153 -0.59 -35.08 8.22
CA LEU A 153 0.65 -34.58 7.65
C LEU A 153 0.41 -33.52 6.56
N LEU A 154 -0.63 -33.70 5.72
CA LEU A 154 -1.02 -32.70 4.74
C LEU A 154 -1.44 -31.38 5.41
N SER A 155 -2.28 -31.47 6.45
CA SER A 155 -2.73 -30.30 7.22
C SER A 155 -1.56 -29.62 7.96
N SER A 156 -0.66 -30.41 8.55
CA SER A 156 0.56 -29.92 9.20
C SER A 156 1.54 -29.27 8.22
N CYS A 157 1.63 -29.78 6.99
CA CYS A 157 2.45 -29.17 5.94
C CYS A 157 1.92 -27.78 5.55
N ILE A 158 0.61 -27.64 5.32
CA ILE A 158 -0.03 -26.35 4.97
C ILE A 158 0.18 -25.32 6.09
N THR A 159 -0.06 -25.73 7.35
CA THR A 159 0.09 -24.85 8.50
C THR A 159 1.55 -24.57 8.83
N GLY A 160 2.45 -25.53 8.62
CA GLY A 160 3.89 -25.37 8.74
C GLY A 160 4.45 -24.35 7.75
N ILE A 161 4.10 -24.46 6.46
CA ILE A 161 4.48 -23.45 5.44
C ILE A 161 3.95 -22.07 5.82
N THR A 162 2.69 -21.99 6.26
CA THR A 162 2.08 -20.73 6.69
C THR A 162 2.74 -20.18 7.97
N GLY A 163 3.20 -21.05 8.87
CA GLY A 163 3.99 -20.71 10.05
C GLY A 163 5.36 -20.13 9.67
N LEU A 164 6.02 -20.65 8.63
CA LEU A 164 7.25 -20.07 8.09
C LEU A 164 7.00 -18.68 7.47
N SER A 165 5.93 -18.52 6.69
CA SER A 165 5.52 -17.21 6.13
C SER A 165 5.17 -16.20 7.22
N THR A 166 4.46 -16.61 8.25
CA THR A 166 4.14 -15.76 9.42
C THR A 166 5.39 -15.38 10.19
N SER A 167 6.35 -16.30 10.32
CA SER A 167 7.65 -16.02 10.93
C SER A 167 8.46 -15.01 10.13
N ALA A 168 8.38 -15.05 8.79
CA ALA A 168 8.99 -14.04 7.93
C ALA A 168 8.35 -12.66 8.13
N ILE A 169 7.02 -12.58 8.28
CA ILE A 169 6.30 -11.34 8.60
C ILE A 169 6.72 -10.83 9.99
N ALA A 170 6.73 -11.68 11.01
CA ALA A 170 7.06 -11.30 12.39
C ALA A 170 8.52 -10.85 12.57
N THR A 171 9.41 -11.24 11.67
CA THR A 171 10.82 -10.83 11.66
C THR A 171 11.10 -9.64 10.73
N ASN A 172 10.08 -9.16 10.01
CA ASN A 172 10.19 -8.02 9.11
C ASN A 172 10.00 -6.69 9.86
N GLY A 173 11.08 -6.19 10.46
CA GLY A 173 11.10 -4.93 11.21
C GLY A 173 10.75 -5.07 12.69
N LYS A 174 10.60 -3.94 13.40
CA LYS A 174 10.20 -3.93 14.82
C LYS A 174 8.69 -4.08 14.95
N VAL A 175 8.27 -5.19 15.54
CA VAL A 175 6.87 -5.47 15.90
C VAL A 175 6.48 -4.60 17.08
N LYS A 176 5.54 -3.68 16.88
CA LYS A 176 4.89 -2.91 17.96
C LYS A 176 3.53 -3.53 18.29
N GLY A 177 3.00 -3.22 19.49
CA GLY A 177 1.70 -3.73 19.94
C GLY A 177 0.56 -3.39 18.98
N GLY A 178 -0.24 -4.39 18.64
CA GLY A 178 -1.32 -4.29 17.65
C GLY A 178 -1.84 -5.63 17.10
N GLY A 179 -1.25 -6.76 17.50
CA GLY A 179 -1.74 -8.11 17.16
C GLY A 179 -1.41 -8.55 15.73
N THR A 180 -2.09 -9.60 15.26
CA THR A 180 -1.79 -10.27 13.98
C THR A 180 -2.12 -9.40 12.78
N TYR A 181 -3.24 -8.66 12.79
CA TYR A 181 -3.55 -7.75 11.70
C TYR A 181 -2.52 -6.64 11.54
N PHE A 182 -2.08 -6.03 12.65
CA PHE A 182 -1.05 -4.99 12.62
C PHE A 182 0.28 -5.52 12.06
N LEU A 183 0.68 -6.73 12.46
CA LEU A 183 1.84 -7.41 11.88
C LEU A 183 1.72 -7.56 10.36
N ILE A 184 0.58 -8.06 9.87
CA ILE A 184 0.37 -8.34 8.45
C ILE A 184 0.27 -7.05 7.63
N SER A 185 -0.54 -6.07 8.07
CA SER A 185 -0.82 -4.85 7.31
C SER A 185 0.39 -3.93 7.17
N ARG A 186 1.29 -3.92 8.17
CA ARG A 186 2.51 -3.11 8.17
C ARG A 186 3.63 -3.71 7.35
N SER A 187 3.72 -5.03 7.27
CA SER A 187 4.74 -5.70 6.47
C SER A 187 4.34 -5.83 4.99
N LEU A 188 3.05 -6.04 4.69
CA LEU A 188 2.58 -6.36 3.33
C LEU A 188 1.87 -5.19 2.63
N GLY A 189 1.44 -4.19 3.41
CA GLY A 189 0.69 -3.03 2.95
C GLY A 189 -0.82 -3.12 3.21
N PRO A 190 -1.55 -2.00 3.08
CA PRO A 190 -2.98 -1.92 3.42
C PRO A 190 -3.90 -2.74 2.50
N GLU A 191 -3.52 -2.92 1.22
CA GLU A 191 -4.32 -3.63 0.21
C GLU A 191 -4.48 -5.12 0.55
N LEU A 192 -3.36 -5.80 0.80
CA LEU A 192 -3.32 -7.22 1.15
C LEU A 192 -3.71 -7.41 2.63
N GLY A 193 -3.20 -6.56 3.52
CA GLY A 193 -3.50 -6.64 4.95
C GLY A 193 -4.97 -6.44 5.28
N GLY A 194 -5.66 -5.51 4.61
CA GLY A 194 -7.08 -5.26 4.82
C GLY A 194 -7.97 -6.44 4.46
N SER A 195 -7.66 -7.12 3.35
CA SER A 195 -8.39 -8.31 2.88
C SER A 195 -8.15 -9.52 3.80
N ILE A 196 -6.88 -9.77 4.16
CA ILE A 196 -6.51 -10.86 5.09
C ILE A 196 -7.15 -10.65 6.46
N GLY A 197 -7.09 -9.43 6.99
CA GLY A 197 -7.65 -9.11 8.31
C GLY A 197 -9.15 -9.34 8.41
N LEU A 198 -9.91 -8.96 7.36
CA LEU A 198 -11.36 -9.12 7.35
C LEU A 198 -11.78 -10.61 7.30
N ILE A 199 -11.16 -11.40 6.43
CA ILE A 199 -11.47 -12.83 6.29
C ILE A 199 -11.03 -13.60 7.54
N PHE A 200 -9.88 -13.26 8.11
CA PHE A 200 -9.40 -13.87 9.34
C PHE A 200 -10.30 -13.55 10.55
N ALA A 201 -10.79 -12.31 10.68
CA ALA A 201 -11.74 -11.96 11.72
C ALA A 201 -13.05 -12.74 11.59
N PHE A 202 -13.56 -12.89 10.36
CA PHE A 202 -14.75 -13.69 10.09
C PHE A 202 -14.53 -15.17 10.40
N ALA A 203 -13.40 -15.76 9.98
CA ALA A 203 -13.05 -17.14 10.25
C ALA A 203 -13.00 -17.44 11.76
N ASN A 204 -12.38 -16.55 12.55
CA ASN A 204 -12.34 -16.69 14.01
C ASN A 204 -13.74 -16.56 14.64
N ALA A 205 -14.61 -15.68 14.13
CA ALA A 205 -15.97 -15.57 14.65
C ALA A 205 -16.80 -16.85 14.42
N VAL A 206 -16.65 -17.48 13.25
CA VAL A 206 -17.31 -18.77 12.96
C VAL A 206 -16.68 -19.91 13.76
N ALA A 207 -15.37 -19.87 14.02
CA ALA A 207 -14.68 -20.87 14.85
C ALA A 207 -15.21 -20.92 16.28
N VAL A 208 -15.63 -19.78 16.86
CA VAL A 208 -16.33 -19.75 18.17
C VAL A 208 -17.53 -20.68 18.16
N ALA A 209 -18.35 -20.66 17.11
CA ALA A 209 -19.53 -21.51 17.01
C ALA A 209 -19.16 -23.00 16.99
N MET A 210 -18.15 -23.40 16.21
CA MET A 210 -17.71 -24.80 16.14
C MET A 210 -17.25 -25.34 17.49
N HIS A 211 -16.41 -24.59 18.21
CA HIS A 211 -15.92 -25.02 19.52
C HIS A 211 -17.06 -25.11 20.54
N THR A 212 -18.04 -24.20 20.47
CA THR A 212 -19.16 -24.18 21.41
C THR A 212 -20.21 -25.25 21.11
N VAL A 213 -20.46 -25.55 19.83
CA VAL A 213 -21.29 -26.69 19.40
C VAL A 213 -20.65 -28.00 19.87
N GLY A 214 -19.33 -28.13 19.75
CA GLY A 214 -18.59 -29.29 20.26
C GLY A 214 -18.69 -29.50 21.78
N PHE A 215 -18.65 -28.40 22.54
CA PHE A 215 -18.93 -28.43 23.97
C PHE A 215 -20.36 -28.89 24.25
N ALA A 216 -21.33 -28.30 23.57
CA ALA A 216 -22.74 -28.60 23.73
C ALA A 216 -23.09 -30.06 23.38
N GLU A 217 -22.50 -30.61 22.31
CA GLU A 217 -22.62 -32.03 21.94
C GLU A 217 -22.12 -32.96 23.06
N THR A 218 -21.02 -32.60 23.72
CA THR A 218 -20.47 -33.38 24.84
C THR A 218 -21.36 -33.32 26.07
N VAL A 219 -21.88 -32.13 26.41
CA VAL A 219 -22.82 -31.96 27.54
C VAL A 219 -24.11 -32.72 27.28
N GLN A 220 -24.64 -32.62 26.07
CA GLN A 220 -25.88 -33.30 25.67
C GLN A 220 -25.73 -34.83 25.74
N ALA A 221 -24.59 -35.38 25.32
CA ALA A 221 -24.30 -36.81 25.46
C ALA A 221 -24.22 -37.26 26.93
N LEU A 222 -23.64 -36.45 27.82
CA LEU A 222 -23.61 -36.72 29.27
C LEU A 222 -25.01 -36.64 29.93
N MET A 223 -25.86 -35.73 29.44
CA MET A 223 -27.25 -35.64 29.87
C MET A 223 -28.05 -36.89 29.47
N GLN A 224 -27.86 -37.37 28.23
CA GLN A 224 -28.47 -38.62 27.78
C GLN A 224 -28.01 -39.83 28.60
N GLU A 225 -26.73 -39.92 28.95
CA GLU A 225 -26.20 -41.00 29.78
C GLU A 225 -26.80 -41.02 31.20
N SER A 226 -27.17 -39.84 31.72
CA SER A 226 -27.84 -39.69 33.02
C SER A 226 -29.38 -39.74 32.95
N GLY A 227 -29.97 -39.96 31.76
CA GLY A 227 -31.42 -40.01 31.54
C GLY A 227 -32.11 -38.64 31.56
N ALA A 228 -31.37 -37.54 31.50
CA ALA A 228 -31.90 -36.19 31.43
C ALA A 228 -32.01 -35.71 29.97
N SER A 229 -33.16 -35.14 29.59
CA SER A 229 -33.36 -34.45 28.30
C SER A 229 -34.16 -33.18 28.55
N ILE A 230 -33.84 -32.08 27.84
CA ILE A 230 -34.57 -30.81 28.02
C ILE A 230 -35.73 -30.77 27.03
N VAL A 231 -35.45 -30.94 25.74
CA VAL A 231 -36.45 -30.96 24.65
C VAL A 231 -36.16 -32.10 23.67
N ASP A 232 -35.09 -31.97 22.88
CA ASP A 232 -34.69 -32.91 21.83
C ASP A 232 -33.16 -32.85 21.68
N PRO A 233 -32.46 -33.92 21.25
CA PRO A 233 -31.00 -33.94 21.15
C PRO A 233 -30.39 -32.76 20.38
N ILE A 234 -30.98 -32.40 19.23
CA ILE A 234 -30.49 -31.29 18.40
C ILE A 234 -30.83 -29.93 19.01
N ASN A 235 -32.04 -29.78 19.57
CA ASN A 235 -32.46 -28.53 20.19
C ASN A 235 -31.72 -28.28 21.51
N ASP A 236 -31.37 -29.32 22.24
CA ASP A 236 -30.57 -29.27 23.46
C ASP A 236 -29.17 -28.74 23.14
N ILE A 237 -28.54 -29.19 22.04
CA ILE A 237 -27.26 -28.63 21.56
C ILE A 237 -27.38 -27.14 21.26
N ARG A 238 -28.49 -26.69 20.63
CA ARG A 238 -28.73 -25.26 20.35
C ARG A 238 -28.83 -24.44 21.63
N ILE A 239 -29.63 -24.90 22.58
CA ILE A 239 -29.89 -24.18 23.85
C ILE A 239 -28.59 -24.09 24.66
N ILE A 240 -27.91 -25.22 24.87
CA ILE A 240 -26.65 -25.28 25.62
C ILE A 240 -25.58 -24.44 24.92
N GLY A 241 -25.51 -24.50 23.58
CA GLY A 241 -24.58 -23.71 22.79
C GLY A 241 -24.79 -22.21 22.97
N VAL A 242 -26.03 -21.71 22.86
CA VAL A 242 -26.34 -20.28 23.05
C VAL A 242 -26.05 -19.81 24.48
N ILE A 243 -26.41 -20.60 25.48
CA ILE A 243 -26.09 -20.29 26.90
C ILE A 243 -24.58 -20.18 27.08
N THR A 244 -23.83 -21.13 26.54
CA THR A 244 -22.37 -21.18 26.67
C THR A 244 -21.70 -19.99 25.97
N VAL A 245 -22.06 -19.67 24.72
CA VAL A 245 -21.52 -18.50 24.02
C VAL A 245 -21.84 -17.22 24.78
N THR A 246 -23.04 -17.10 25.37
CA THR A 246 -23.44 -15.92 26.16
C THR A 246 -22.58 -15.79 27.43
N CYS A 247 -22.31 -16.89 28.13
CA CYS A 247 -21.40 -16.91 29.27
C CYS A 247 -19.96 -16.56 28.87
N LEU A 248 -19.45 -17.09 27.76
CA LEU A 248 -18.13 -16.76 27.24
C LEU A 248 -18.01 -15.28 26.84
N LEU A 249 -19.07 -14.69 26.28
CA LEU A 249 -19.13 -13.26 26.00
C LEU A 249 -19.00 -12.44 27.30
N ALA A 250 -19.75 -12.80 28.34
CA ALA A 250 -19.66 -12.12 29.63
C ALA A 250 -18.24 -12.20 30.22
N ILE A 251 -17.58 -13.35 30.13
CA ILE A 251 -16.18 -13.53 30.57
C ILE A 251 -15.24 -12.64 29.75
N SER A 252 -15.40 -12.59 28.42
CA SER A 252 -14.56 -11.76 27.55
C SER A 252 -14.70 -10.26 27.83
N LEU A 253 -15.88 -9.80 28.25
CA LEU A 253 -16.15 -8.40 28.61
C LEU A 253 -15.64 -8.04 30.02
N ALA A 254 -15.48 -9.01 30.93
CA ALA A 254 -15.03 -8.78 32.30
C ALA A 254 -13.52 -8.48 32.41
N GLY A 255 -12.70 -8.87 31.42
CA GLY A 255 -11.31 -8.44 31.29
C GLY A 255 -10.30 -9.51 30.87
N MET A 256 -9.25 -9.07 30.15
CA MET A 256 -8.21 -9.91 29.53
C MET A 256 -7.28 -10.66 30.50
N GLU A 257 -7.13 -10.18 31.74
CA GLU A 257 -6.24 -10.80 32.71
C GLU A 257 -6.72 -12.18 33.17
N TRP A 258 -8.03 -12.34 33.33
CA TRP A 258 -8.66 -13.59 33.74
C TRP A 258 -8.56 -14.65 32.64
N GLU A 259 -8.67 -14.25 31.37
CA GLU A 259 -8.46 -15.12 30.21
C GLU A 259 -7.05 -15.74 30.24
N ALA A 260 -6.01 -14.92 30.41
CA ALA A 260 -4.62 -15.39 30.38
C ALA A 260 -4.29 -16.37 31.53
N LYS A 261 -4.92 -16.19 32.71
CA LYS A 261 -4.80 -17.12 33.84
C LYS A 261 -5.57 -18.42 33.58
N ALA A 262 -6.80 -18.32 33.05
CA ALA A 262 -7.65 -19.47 32.74
C ALA A 262 -7.03 -20.39 31.67
N GLN A 263 -6.36 -19.83 30.65
CA GLN A 263 -5.68 -20.62 29.62
C GLN A 263 -4.61 -21.56 30.19
N VAL A 264 -3.84 -21.11 31.18
CA VAL A 264 -2.84 -21.97 31.82
C VAL A 264 -3.52 -23.13 32.55
N LEU A 265 -4.63 -22.87 33.24
CA LEU A 265 -5.42 -23.91 33.91
C LEU A 265 -5.96 -24.94 32.90
N PHE A 266 -6.59 -24.49 31.82
CA PHE A 266 -7.11 -25.39 30.78
C PHE A 266 -6.00 -26.22 30.12
N PHE A 267 -4.82 -25.65 29.94
CA PHE A 267 -3.66 -26.39 29.40
C PHE A 267 -3.26 -27.57 30.30
N PHE A 268 -3.21 -27.37 31.62
CA PHE A 268 -2.91 -28.45 32.55
C PHE A 268 -4.00 -29.53 32.54
N VAL A 269 -5.28 -29.14 32.49
CA VAL A 269 -6.40 -30.10 32.40
C VAL A 269 -6.29 -30.97 31.14
N ILE A 270 -5.95 -30.38 30.00
CA ILE A 270 -5.76 -31.12 28.73
C ILE A 270 -4.55 -32.06 28.81
N LEU A 271 -3.43 -31.63 29.38
CA LEU A 271 -2.25 -32.51 29.54
C LEU A 271 -2.54 -33.72 30.44
N VAL A 272 -3.23 -33.50 31.56
CA VAL A 272 -3.63 -34.58 32.47
C VAL A 272 -4.62 -35.52 31.79
N SER A 273 -5.53 -34.99 30.98
CA SER A 273 -6.44 -35.77 30.12
C SER A 273 -5.68 -36.67 29.14
N PHE A 274 -4.64 -36.18 28.46
CA PHE A 274 -3.82 -37.01 27.56
C PHE A 274 -3.03 -38.08 28.29
N ALA A 275 -2.44 -37.77 29.45
CA ALA A 275 -1.76 -38.76 30.26
C ALA A 275 -2.71 -39.89 30.65
N ASN A 276 -3.94 -39.56 31.09
CA ASN A 276 -4.98 -40.53 31.43
C ASN A 276 -5.45 -41.37 30.24
N TYR A 277 -5.53 -40.78 29.04
CA TYR A 277 -5.81 -41.54 27.81
C TYR A 277 -4.70 -42.56 27.52
N ILE A 278 -3.43 -42.14 27.52
CA ILE A 278 -2.30 -43.04 27.24
C ILE A 278 -2.21 -44.15 28.29
N VAL A 279 -2.35 -43.84 29.58
CA VAL A 279 -2.40 -44.86 30.64
C VAL A 279 -3.57 -45.84 30.42
N GLY A 280 -4.73 -45.34 30.00
CA GLY A 280 -5.90 -46.17 29.65
C GLY A 280 -5.64 -47.18 28.54
N THR A 281 -4.84 -46.83 27.52
CA THR A 281 -4.48 -47.75 26.43
C THR A 281 -3.64 -48.94 26.87
N ILE A 282 -2.90 -48.82 27.99
CA ILE A 282 -2.01 -49.86 28.52
C ILE A 282 -2.76 -50.80 29.49
N ILE A 283 -3.83 -50.31 30.14
CA ILE A 283 -4.62 -51.10 31.08
C ILE A 283 -5.48 -52.11 30.31
N PRO A 284 -5.46 -53.41 30.66
CA PRO A 284 -6.27 -54.41 29.97
C PRO A 284 -7.78 -54.13 30.10
N ALA A 285 -8.52 -54.44 29.04
CA ALA A 285 -9.95 -54.21 28.93
C ALA A 285 -10.74 -55.05 29.94
N THR A 286 -11.65 -54.43 30.69
CA THR A 286 -12.69 -55.17 31.43
C THR A 286 -13.70 -55.75 30.44
N PRO A 287 -14.40 -56.85 30.76
CA PRO A 287 -15.35 -57.47 29.83
C PRO A 287 -16.48 -56.51 29.39
N GLN A 288 -16.84 -55.52 30.20
CA GLN A 288 -17.78 -54.46 29.82
C GLN A 288 -17.22 -53.49 28.77
N LYS A 289 -15.91 -53.22 28.80
CA LYS A 289 -15.24 -52.40 27.77
C LYS A 289 -14.99 -53.21 26.50
N GLN A 290 -14.75 -54.52 26.61
CA GLN A 290 -14.63 -55.44 25.48
C GLN A 290 -15.94 -55.54 24.69
N ALA A 291 -17.09 -55.65 25.36
CA ALA A 291 -18.40 -55.63 24.71
C ALA A 291 -18.63 -54.35 23.88
N LYS A 292 -18.03 -53.23 24.30
CA LYS A 292 -18.07 -51.92 23.59
C LYS A 292 -16.97 -51.76 22.53
N GLY A 293 -16.12 -52.77 22.34
CA GLY A 293 -15.14 -52.84 21.26
C GLY A 293 -13.69 -52.53 21.63
N PHE A 294 -13.32 -52.44 22.92
CA PHE A 294 -11.94 -52.21 23.35
C PHE A 294 -11.16 -53.53 23.48
N PHE A 295 -10.14 -53.72 22.64
CA PHE A 295 -9.26 -54.89 22.65
C PHE A 295 -7.79 -54.48 22.43
N THR A 296 -6.87 -55.41 22.66
CA THR A 296 -5.44 -55.23 22.41
C THR A 296 -5.05 -55.88 21.09
N ASP A 297 -4.40 -55.13 20.18
CA ASP A 297 -3.77 -55.59 18.93
C ASP A 297 -4.67 -55.66 17.67
N ILE A 298 -5.34 -54.55 17.31
CA ILE A 298 -6.24 -54.44 16.12
C ILE A 298 -5.62 -53.57 15.00
N PHE A 299 -4.32 -53.29 15.07
CA PHE A 299 -3.67 -52.29 14.20
C PHE A 299 -3.80 -52.62 12.70
N ALA A 300 -3.62 -53.89 12.32
CA ALA A 300 -3.59 -54.30 10.92
C ALA A 300 -4.94 -54.16 10.20
N GLU A 301 -6.05 -54.46 10.87
CA GLU A 301 -7.39 -54.40 10.28
C GLU A 301 -7.89 -52.95 10.11
N ASN A 302 -7.51 -52.08 11.04
CA ASN A 302 -7.86 -50.66 11.01
C ASN A 302 -6.91 -49.82 10.13
N PHE A 303 -5.91 -50.45 9.50
CA PHE A 303 -4.96 -49.72 8.66
C PHE A 303 -5.59 -49.20 7.34
N VAL A 304 -6.48 -50.00 6.73
CA VAL A 304 -7.11 -49.73 5.42
C VAL A 304 -8.40 -48.92 5.59
N PRO A 305 -8.74 -47.96 4.71
CA PRO A 305 -9.98 -47.19 4.79
C PRO A 305 -11.27 -48.04 4.67
N SER A 306 -12.32 -47.60 5.37
CA SER A 306 -13.70 -48.11 5.27
C SER A 306 -14.68 -46.93 5.28
N TRP A 307 -14.99 -46.40 4.10
CA TRP A 307 -15.82 -45.22 3.94
C TRP A 307 -17.30 -45.51 4.15
N ARG A 308 -17.98 -44.71 4.99
CA ARG A 308 -19.41 -44.80 5.27
C ARG A 308 -20.08 -43.43 5.16
N GLY A 309 -21.34 -43.44 4.70
CA GLY A 309 -22.18 -42.25 4.59
C GLY A 309 -21.84 -41.33 3.40
N PRO A 310 -22.64 -40.26 3.20
CA PRO A 310 -22.49 -39.34 2.08
C PRO A 310 -21.20 -38.49 2.15
N GLU A 311 -20.63 -38.30 3.34
CA GLU A 311 -19.37 -37.59 3.56
C GLU A 311 -18.12 -38.52 3.58
N GLY A 312 -18.31 -39.81 3.30
CA GLY A 312 -17.27 -40.85 3.33
C GLY A 312 -16.28 -40.75 2.16
N ASN A 313 -15.50 -39.68 2.10
CA ASN A 313 -14.41 -39.53 1.15
C ASN A 313 -13.19 -38.87 1.81
N PHE A 314 -12.02 -38.98 1.15
CA PHE A 314 -10.77 -38.42 1.66
C PHE A 314 -10.87 -36.91 1.95
N PHE A 315 -11.43 -36.14 1.02
CA PHE A 315 -11.52 -34.69 1.15
C PHE A 315 -12.59 -34.23 2.15
N GLY A 316 -13.64 -35.01 2.37
CA GLY A 316 -14.65 -34.79 3.40
C GLY A 316 -14.05 -34.95 4.79
N MET A 317 -13.35 -36.06 5.04
CA MET A 317 -12.61 -36.24 6.31
C MET A 317 -11.52 -35.20 6.50
N PHE A 318 -10.80 -34.82 5.44
CA PHE A 318 -9.86 -33.70 5.50
C PHE A 318 -10.55 -32.39 5.88
N SER A 319 -11.72 -32.09 5.30
CA SER A 319 -12.46 -30.85 5.59
C SER A 319 -12.94 -30.74 7.04
N ILE A 320 -13.27 -31.88 7.65
CA ILE A 320 -13.67 -31.99 9.06
C ILE A 320 -12.43 -31.94 9.98
N PHE A 321 -11.30 -32.50 9.55
CA PHE A 321 -10.07 -32.48 10.32
C PHE A 321 -9.37 -31.11 10.31
N PHE A 322 -9.31 -30.43 9.17
CA PHE A 322 -8.48 -29.25 8.98
C PHE A 322 -8.65 -28.13 10.04
N PRO A 323 -9.84 -27.85 10.61
CA PRO A 323 -9.97 -26.86 11.67
C PRO A 323 -9.20 -27.22 12.95
N SER A 324 -8.84 -28.48 13.16
CA SER A 324 -7.97 -28.90 14.26
C SER A 324 -6.51 -28.46 14.10
N ALA A 325 -6.12 -28.02 12.89
CA ALA A 325 -4.83 -27.42 12.61
C ALA A 325 -4.90 -25.89 12.53
N THR A 326 -6.11 -25.30 12.52
CA THR A 326 -6.32 -23.86 12.42
C THR A 326 -6.20 -23.19 13.78
N GLY A 327 -4.98 -22.80 14.16
CA GLY A 327 -4.74 -22.08 15.42
C GLY A 327 -3.38 -21.40 15.52
N ILE A 328 -2.59 -21.43 14.45
CA ILE A 328 -1.16 -21.05 14.47
C ILE A 328 -0.93 -19.55 14.70
N LEU A 329 -1.94 -18.70 14.43
CA LEU A 329 -1.85 -17.25 14.58
C LEU A 329 -2.26 -16.75 15.98
N ALA A 330 -2.69 -17.66 16.88
CA ALA A 330 -3.12 -17.29 18.23
C ALA A 330 -2.02 -16.57 19.02
N GLY A 331 -0.77 -17.04 18.92
CA GLY A 331 0.37 -16.40 19.58
C GLY A 331 0.80 -15.06 18.96
N ALA A 332 0.49 -14.84 17.67
CA ALA A 332 0.75 -13.57 17.00
C ALA A 332 -0.31 -12.50 17.33
N ASN A 333 -1.47 -12.88 17.87
CA ASN A 333 -2.54 -11.95 18.24
C ASN A 333 -2.17 -11.09 19.47
N ILE A 334 -1.31 -11.60 20.35
CA ILE A 334 -0.83 -10.89 21.54
C ILE A 334 0.59 -10.34 21.36
N SER A 335 0.97 -10.01 20.12
CA SER A 335 2.33 -9.55 19.78
C SER A 335 2.80 -8.32 20.57
N GLY A 336 1.88 -7.52 21.11
CA GLY A 336 2.18 -6.37 21.98
C GLY A 336 2.57 -6.73 23.41
N ASP A 337 2.14 -7.90 23.90
CA ASP A 337 2.33 -8.32 25.29
C ASP A 337 3.55 -9.25 25.45
N LEU A 338 4.27 -9.51 24.36
CA LEU A 338 5.48 -10.36 24.35
C LEU A 338 6.73 -9.53 24.67
N LYS A 339 7.68 -10.12 25.39
CA LYS A 339 8.98 -9.49 25.67
C LYS A 339 9.75 -9.21 24.37
N ASP A 340 9.87 -10.24 23.52
CA ASP A 340 10.57 -10.20 22.23
C ASP A 340 9.75 -10.91 21.14
N PRO A 341 8.82 -10.22 20.45
CA PRO A 341 7.93 -10.84 19.47
C PRO A 341 8.64 -11.44 18.25
N THR A 342 9.75 -10.84 17.79
CA THR A 342 10.52 -11.29 16.62
C THR A 342 11.15 -12.68 16.81
N VAL A 343 11.48 -13.05 18.05
CA VAL A 343 12.05 -14.37 18.40
C VAL A 343 10.97 -15.30 18.96
N ALA A 344 10.04 -14.77 19.74
CA ALA A 344 9.00 -15.56 20.40
C ALA A 344 8.00 -16.16 19.42
N ILE A 345 7.53 -15.40 18.43
CA ILE A 345 6.51 -15.86 17.48
C ILE A 345 7.04 -17.03 16.63
N PRO A 346 8.21 -16.96 15.97
CA PRO A 346 8.72 -18.07 15.18
C PRO A 346 8.97 -19.35 15.99
N ARG A 347 9.62 -19.22 17.16
CA ARG A 347 9.94 -20.38 18.01
C ARG A 347 8.69 -21.03 18.58
N GLY A 348 7.79 -20.22 19.15
CA GLY A 348 6.59 -20.73 19.79
C GLY A 348 5.62 -21.36 18.80
N THR A 349 5.41 -20.74 17.62
CA THR A 349 4.45 -21.23 16.62
C THR A 349 4.92 -22.54 15.99
N LEU A 350 6.19 -22.64 15.57
CA LEU A 350 6.71 -23.84 14.93
C LEU A 350 6.80 -25.02 15.90
N MET A 351 7.21 -24.78 17.16
CA MET A 351 7.22 -25.82 18.19
C MET A 351 5.81 -26.28 18.56
N ALA A 352 4.83 -25.37 18.59
CA ALA A 352 3.42 -25.74 18.82
C ALA A 352 2.89 -26.65 17.69
N ILE A 353 3.13 -26.31 16.42
CA ILE A 353 2.75 -27.16 15.27
C ILE A 353 3.39 -28.53 15.37
N PHE A 354 4.68 -28.61 15.72
CA PHE A 354 5.39 -29.89 15.85
C PHE A 354 4.78 -30.78 16.93
N TRP A 355 4.63 -30.29 18.16
CA TRP A 355 4.11 -31.09 19.28
C TRP A 355 2.64 -31.48 19.11
N THR A 356 1.82 -30.60 18.54
CA THR A 356 0.42 -30.93 18.25
C THR A 356 0.30 -31.97 17.13
N THR A 357 1.08 -31.86 16.05
CA THR A 357 1.12 -32.88 14.99
C THR A 357 1.54 -34.23 15.53
N LEU A 358 2.57 -34.27 16.39
CA LEU A 358 3.01 -35.50 17.03
C LEU A 358 1.89 -36.11 17.90
N SER A 359 1.19 -35.28 18.69
CA SER A 359 0.05 -35.76 19.50
C SER A 359 -1.06 -36.36 18.64
N TYR A 360 -1.40 -35.74 17.50
CA TYR A 360 -2.42 -36.26 16.58
C TYR A 360 -2.04 -37.62 15.98
N LEU A 361 -0.78 -37.79 15.58
CA LEU A 361 -0.29 -39.05 15.00
C LEU A 361 -0.32 -40.19 16.03
N ILE A 362 0.11 -39.93 17.27
CA ILE A 362 0.11 -40.91 18.36
C ILE A 362 -1.32 -41.32 18.72
N ILE A 363 -2.24 -40.36 18.87
CA ILE A 363 -3.63 -40.66 19.25
C ILE A 363 -4.33 -41.44 18.13
N ALA A 364 -4.16 -41.06 16.86
CA ALA A 364 -4.72 -41.80 15.74
C ALA A 364 -4.20 -43.26 15.67
N ALA A 365 -2.90 -43.47 15.91
CA ALA A 365 -2.31 -44.81 15.91
C ALA A 365 -2.81 -45.68 17.07
N THR A 366 -2.80 -45.13 18.28
CA THR A 366 -3.22 -45.85 19.49
C THR A 366 -4.69 -46.21 19.46
N ILE A 367 -5.57 -45.28 19.05
CA ILE A 367 -7.01 -45.57 19.05
C ILE A 367 -7.40 -46.59 17.98
N GLY A 368 -6.77 -46.52 16.81
CA GLY A 368 -6.94 -47.51 15.75
C GLY A 368 -6.37 -48.88 16.11
N ALA A 369 -5.36 -48.96 16.99
CA ALA A 369 -4.81 -50.22 17.48
C ALA A 369 -5.66 -50.88 18.59
N CYS A 370 -6.52 -50.10 19.25
CA CYS A 370 -7.20 -50.52 20.48
C CYS A 370 -8.71 -50.72 20.35
N VAL A 371 -9.37 -50.22 19.30
CA VAL A 371 -10.84 -50.23 19.20
C VAL A 371 -11.31 -50.77 17.86
N VAL A 372 -12.24 -51.73 17.86
CA VAL A 372 -12.88 -52.23 16.63
C VAL A 372 -13.85 -51.21 16.03
N ARG A 373 -14.09 -51.31 14.72
CA ARG A 373 -14.97 -50.39 13.98
C ARG A 373 -16.41 -50.39 14.46
N ASP A 374 -16.94 -51.56 14.78
CA ASP A 374 -18.33 -51.80 15.17
C ASP A 374 -18.38 -52.72 16.40
N ALA A 375 -19.24 -52.39 17.35
CA ALA A 375 -19.50 -53.20 18.53
C ALA A 375 -20.97 -53.07 18.99
N SER A 376 -21.54 -54.14 19.52
CA SER A 376 -22.93 -54.18 19.98
C SER A 376 -23.12 -53.58 21.38
N GLY A 377 -22.12 -53.72 22.27
CA GLY A 377 -22.22 -53.33 23.67
C GLY A 377 -23.01 -54.30 24.54
N ILE A 378 -23.46 -55.44 24.01
CA ILE A 378 -24.28 -56.41 24.72
C ILE A 378 -23.37 -57.48 25.33
N MET A 379 -23.52 -57.74 26.64
CA MET A 379 -22.69 -58.71 27.37
C MET A 379 -23.02 -60.18 27.02
N ASN A 380 -24.17 -60.42 26.39
CA ASN A 380 -24.65 -61.75 26.00
C ASN A 380 -24.03 -62.26 24.70
N ASP A 381 -23.29 -61.41 23.98
CA ASP A 381 -22.68 -61.72 22.67
C ASP A 381 -21.33 -62.45 22.83
N THR A 382 -21.12 -63.15 23.95
CA THR A 382 -19.90 -63.93 24.20
C THR A 382 -19.99 -65.28 23.52
N LEU A 383 -18.99 -65.60 22.71
CA LEU A 383 -18.91 -66.89 22.02
C LEU A 383 -18.53 -68.00 22.99
N VAL A 384 -19.33 -69.07 23.00
CA VAL A 384 -18.89 -70.37 23.49
C VAL A 384 -18.11 -71.04 22.36
N MET A 385 -16.94 -71.63 22.67
CA MET A 385 -15.90 -72.18 21.76
C MET A 385 -16.40 -73.05 20.57
N SER A 386 -17.66 -73.46 20.54
CA SER A 386 -18.29 -74.33 19.54
C SER A 386 -18.91 -73.63 18.32
N SER A 387 -18.92 -72.30 18.22
CA SER A 387 -19.58 -71.55 17.11
C SER A 387 -18.65 -70.59 16.34
N VAL A 388 -17.35 -70.92 16.21
CA VAL A 388 -16.35 -70.05 15.57
C VAL A 388 -16.58 -69.90 14.04
N ASP A 389 -17.27 -70.85 13.39
CA ASP A 389 -17.46 -70.85 11.93
C ASP A 389 -18.57 -69.89 11.42
N SER A 390 -19.41 -69.34 12.30
CA SER A 390 -20.51 -68.42 11.90
C SER A 390 -20.27 -66.95 12.22
N CYS A 391 -19.16 -66.61 12.89
CA CYS A 391 -18.89 -65.26 13.36
C CYS A 391 -18.04 -64.46 12.36
N GLN A 392 -18.47 -63.25 12.02
CA GLN A 392 -17.79 -62.35 11.09
C GLN A 392 -17.06 -61.21 11.82
N GLY A 393 -15.74 -61.17 11.70
CA GLY A 393 -14.89 -60.07 12.19
C GLY A 393 -13.78 -60.51 13.14
N LEU A 394 -12.83 -59.62 13.43
CA LEU A 394 -11.70 -59.93 14.31
C LEU A 394 -12.11 -60.11 15.78
N ALA A 395 -13.24 -59.54 16.19
CA ALA A 395 -13.83 -59.73 17.52
C ALA A 395 -14.08 -61.21 17.87
N CYS A 396 -14.32 -62.05 16.86
CA CYS A 396 -14.50 -63.49 17.02
C CYS A 396 -13.25 -64.18 17.58
N GLN A 397 -12.05 -63.69 17.20
CA GLN A 397 -10.78 -64.20 17.74
C GLN A 397 -10.61 -63.89 19.23
N TYR A 398 -11.31 -62.86 19.73
CA TYR A 398 -11.32 -62.46 21.13
C TYR A 398 -12.56 -62.99 21.88
N GLY A 399 -13.36 -63.88 21.28
CA GLY A 399 -14.51 -64.52 21.92
C GLY A 399 -15.80 -63.69 21.93
N TRP A 400 -15.96 -62.73 21.02
CA TRP A 400 -17.16 -61.88 20.90
C TRP A 400 -17.78 -61.96 19.51
N ASP A 401 -19.11 -62.09 19.42
CA ASP A 401 -19.86 -62.14 18.15
C ASP A 401 -20.65 -60.85 17.91
N PHE A 402 -20.18 -60.02 16.97
CA PHE A 402 -20.89 -58.79 16.57
C PHE A 402 -21.55 -58.90 15.19
N THR A 403 -21.74 -60.11 14.66
CA THR A 403 -22.18 -60.35 13.28
C THR A 403 -23.57 -59.77 12.98
N ASP A 404 -24.54 -59.95 13.88
CA ASP A 404 -25.92 -59.44 13.74
C ASP A 404 -25.96 -57.91 13.64
N CYS A 405 -25.08 -57.27 14.40
CA CYS A 405 -24.95 -55.82 14.48
C CYS A 405 -24.34 -55.23 13.20
N ILE A 406 -23.30 -55.89 12.69
CA ILE A 406 -22.56 -55.46 11.49
C ILE A 406 -23.43 -55.63 10.24
N THR A 407 -24.12 -56.77 10.11
CA THR A 407 -24.99 -57.07 8.96
C THR A 407 -26.19 -56.13 8.89
N ASN A 408 -26.84 -55.84 10.02
CA ASN A 408 -27.95 -54.90 10.09
C ASN A 408 -27.52 -53.42 10.09
N LYS A 409 -26.22 -53.13 10.26
CA LYS A 409 -25.66 -51.76 10.42
C LYS A 409 -26.31 -50.97 11.55
N THR A 410 -26.75 -51.63 12.61
CA THR A 410 -27.44 -51.03 13.76
C THR A 410 -26.52 -50.89 14.99
N CYS A 411 -25.20 -50.89 14.79
CA CYS A 411 -24.26 -50.89 15.90
C CYS A 411 -24.22 -49.57 16.68
N PRO A 412 -24.50 -49.60 18.00
CA PRO A 412 -24.45 -48.40 18.82
C PRO A 412 -23.02 -48.02 19.25
N TYR A 413 -22.11 -48.99 19.36
CA TYR A 413 -20.73 -48.80 19.82
C TYR A 413 -19.71 -49.13 18.72
N GLY A 414 -18.42 -48.93 19.05
CA GLY A 414 -17.30 -48.99 18.12
C GLY A 414 -16.83 -47.62 17.66
N ILE A 415 -15.61 -47.57 17.11
CA ILE A 415 -14.96 -46.31 16.75
C ILE A 415 -15.68 -45.55 15.60
N SER A 416 -16.51 -46.24 14.82
CA SER A 416 -17.26 -45.64 13.70
C SER A 416 -18.59 -44.99 14.12
N ASN A 417 -19.20 -45.47 15.20
CA ASN A 417 -20.58 -45.12 15.57
C ASN A 417 -20.63 -44.23 16.83
N GLN A 418 -19.67 -44.39 17.74
CA GLN A 418 -19.63 -43.60 18.98
C GLN A 418 -18.51 -42.55 18.93
N TYR A 419 -18.86 -41.25 18.87
CA TYR A 419 -17.88 -40.16 18.88
C TYR A 419 -17.03 -40.07 20.16
N GLN A 420 -17.52 -40.62 21.28
CA GLN A 420 -16.82 -40.62 22.56
C GLN A 420 -15.91 -41.84 22.78
N SER A 421 -15.38 -42.49 21.73
CA SER A 421 -14.50 -43.66 21.90
C SER A 421 -13.26 -43.35 22.76
N MET A 422 -12.78 -42.11 22.78
CA MET A 422 -11.62 -41.71 23.59
C MET A 422 -11.90 -41.78 25.11
N SER A 423 -13.15 -41.55 25.54
CA SER A 423 -13.53 -41.71 26.96
C SER A 423 -13.61 -43.20 27.35
N LEU A 424 -14.05 -44.06 26.44
CA LEU A 424 -14.11 -45.52 26.63
C LEU A 424 -12.72 -46.12 26.90
N VAL A 425 -11.73 -45.74 26.09
CA VAL A 425 -10.35 -46.26 26.17
C VAL A 425 -9.60 -45.73 27.40
N SER A 426 -9.96 -44.55 27.89
CA SER A 426 -9.26 -43.91 29.01
C SER A 426 -9.38 -44.69 30.33
N GLY A 427 -8.41 -44.49 31.22
CA GLY A 427 -8.45 -45.08 32.57
C GLY A 427 -9.61 -44.55 33.40
N PHE A 428 -9.77 -43.21 33.43
CA PHE A 428 -10.87 -42.52 34.10
C PHE A 428 -11.64 -41.60 33.13
N ALA A 429 -12.85 -42.00 32.74
CA ALA A 429 -13.64 -41.30 31.71
C ALA A 429 -13.98 -39.83 32.03
N PRO A 430 -14.35 -39.43 33.27
CA PRO A 430 -14.66 -38.04 33.61
C PRO A 430 -13.49 -37.06 33.42
N LEU A 431 -12.26 -37.57 33.40
CA LEU A 431 -11.08 -36.73 33.14
C LEU A 431 -10.90 -36.43 31.65
N ILE A 432 -11.38 -37.30 30.77
CA ILE A 432 -11.47 -37.00 29.33
C ILE A 432 -12.53 -35.94 29.08
N THR A 433 -13.70 -36.04 29.71
CA THR A 433 -14.75 -35.02 29.56
C THR A 433 -14.30 -33.66 30.09
N ALA A 434 -13.58 -33.61 31.22
CA ALA A 434 -12.93 -32.39 31.71
C ALA A 434 -11.90 -31.83 30.69
N GLY A 435 -11.14 -32.69 30.03
CA GLY A 435 -10.24 -32.32 28.93
C GLY A 435 -10.98 -31.73 27.73
N ILE A 436 -12.11 -32.33 27.33
CA ILE A 436 -12.98 -31.82 26.24
C ILE A 436 -13.49 -30.42 26.60
N PHE A 437 -13.96 -30.21 27.83
CA PHE A 437 -14.40 -28.90 28.30
C PHE A 437 -13.26 -27.88 28.29
N GLY A 438 -12.07 -28.27 28.75
CA GLY A 438 -10.88 -27.42 28.69
C GLY A 438 -10.50 -27.02 27.27
N ALA A 439 -10.47 -27.97 26.34
CA ALA A 439 -10.11 -27.74 24.93
C ALA A 439 -11.13 -26.85 24.21
N THR A 440 -12.42 -27.13 24.38
CA THR A 440 -13.52 -26.41 23.71
C THR A 440 -13.68 -24.99 24.24
N LEU A 441 -13.77 -24.81 25.56
CA LEU A 441 -13.98 -23.49 26.17
C LEU A 441 -12.77 -22.58 25.98
N SER A 442 -11.54 -23.11 26.07
CA SER A 442 -10.33 -22.30 25.87
C SER A 442 -10.18 -21.81 24.43
N SER A 443 -10.42 -22.66 23.43
CA SER A 443 -10.37 -22.29 22.01
C SER A 443 -11.50 -21.32 21.64
N ALA A 444 -12.73 -21.58 22.12
CA ALA A 444 -13.86 -20.67 21.91
C ALA A 444 -13.59 -19.27 22.48
N LEU A 445 -13.07 -19.20 23.72
CA LEU A 445 -12.72 -17.93 24.36
C LEU A 445 -11.59 -17.20 23.60
N ALA A 446 -10.56 -17.92 23.17
CA ALA A 446 -9.44 -17.34 22.41
C ALA A 446 -9.90 -16.75 21.07
N CYS A 447 -10.75 -17.46 20.32
CA CYS A 447 -11.33 -16.99 19.06
C CYS A 447 -12.28 -15.80 19.27
N LEU A 448 -13.07 -15.82 20.36
CA LEU A 448 -14.02 -14.75 20.69
C LEU A 448 -13.33 -13.43 21.05
N VAL A 449 -12.13 -13.50 21.65
CA VAL A 449 -11.29 -12.32 21.91
C VAL A 449 -10.50 -11.90 20.67
N SER A 450 -10.05 -12.85 19.85
CA SER A 450 -9.25 -12.56 18.66
C SER A 450 -10.03 -11.84 17.57
N ALA A 451 -11.24 -12.30 17.23
CA ALA A 451 -12.00 -11.76 16.10
C ALA A 451 -12.31 -10.26 16.25
N PRO A 452 -12.83 -9.75 17.38
CA PRO A 452 -13.11 -8.33 17.57
C PRO A 452 -11.87 -7.45 17.57
N LYS A 453 -10.74 -7.92 18.13
CA LYS A 453 -9.49 -7.15 18.20
C LYS A 453 -8.87 -6.96 16.81
N VAL A 454 -8.83 -8.02 16.01
CA VAL A 454 -8.43 -7.96 14.60
C VAL A 454 -9.33 -6.98 13.84
N PHE A 455 -10.65 -7.09 14.03
CA PHE A 455 -11.63 -6.26 13.36
C PHE A 455 -11.54 -4.78 13.78
N GLN A 456 -11.29 -4.50 15.06
CA GLN A 456 -11.12 -3.14 15.58
C GLN A 456 -9.91 -2.45 14.96
N CYS A 457 -8.75 -3.13 14.92
CA CYS A 457 -7.55 -2.58 14.30
C CYS A 457 -7.75 -2.30 12.81
N LEU A 458 -8.44 -3.20 12.08
CA LEU A 458 -8.82 -2.98 10.69
C LEU A 458 -9.72 -1.74 10.52
N CYS A 459 -10.70 -1.57 11.40
CA CYS A 459 -11.62 -0.43 11.34
C CYS A 459 -10.94 0.89 11.68
N LYS A 460 -9.95 0.91 12.59
CA LYS A 460 -9.15 2.10 12.92
C LYS A 460 -8.32 2.60 11.73
N ASP A 461 -7.89 1.70 10.85
CA ASP A 461 -7.17 2.06 9.63
C ASP A 461 -8.08 2.68 8.54
N ASN A 462 -9.41 2.72 8.72
CA ASN A 462 -10.39 3.34 7.81
C ASN A 462 -10.26 2.93 6.33
N LEU A 463 -9.76 1.72 6.07
CA LEU A 463 -9.62 1.14 4.72
C LEU A 463 -11.00 1.03 4.05
N TYR A 464 -11.97 0.50 4.80
CA TYR A 464 -13.36 0.38 4.41
C TYR A 464 -14.19 1.38 5.26
N PRO A 465 -14.69 2.48 4.66
CA PRO A 465 -15.30 3.57 5.42
C PRO A 465 -16.61 3.15 6.11
N VAL A 466 -17.32 2.17 5.54
CA VAL A 466 -18.62 1.68 6.06
C VAL A 466 -18.46 0.99 7.42
N ILE A 467 -17.33 0.31 7.67
CA ILE A 467 -17.10 -0.43 8.92
C ILE A 467 -16.40 0.41 10.00
N GLY A 468 -16.03 1.66 9.72
CA GLY A 468 -15.34 2.54 10.69
C GLY A 468 -16.09 2.70 12.03
N PHE A 469 -17.41 2.52 12.03
CA PHE A 469 -18.26 2.50 13.22
C PHE A 469 -17.82 1.46 14.28
N PHE A 470 -17.27 0.32 13.87
CA PHE A 470 -16.82 -0.75 14.76
C PHE A 470 -15.41 -0.52 15.33
N GLY A 471 -14.69 0.51 14.88
CA GLY A 471 -13.33 0.83 15.34
C GLY A 471 -13.25 1.58 16.66
N LYS A 472 -14.37 2.15 17.16
CA LYS A 472 -14.42 2.87 18.43
C LYS A 472 -14.37 1.88 19.60
N GLY A 473 -13.26 1.86 20.34
CA GLY A 473 -13.21 1.13 21.60
C GLY A 473 -13.84 1.91 22.75
N SER A 474 -14.15 1.20 23.83
CA SER A 474 -14.84 1.71 25.01
C SER A 474 -14.11 1.28 26.29
N GLY A 475 -14.12 2.15 27.30
CA GLY A 475 -13.45 1.90 28.59
C GLY A 475 -11.96 2.26 28.60
N LYS A 476 -11.31 2.02 29.75
CA LYS A 476 -9.88 2.36 29.99
C LYS A 476 -8.91 1.55 29.12
N ASN A 477 -9.31 0.33 28.73
CA ASN A 477 -8.48 -0.61 27.96
C ASN A 477 -8.77 -0.59 26.45
N ASP A 478 -9.57 0.36 25.95
CA ASP A 478 -9.93 0.50 24.52
C ASP A 478 -10.54 -0.79 23.92
N GLU A 479 -11.41 -1.47 24.68
CA GLU A 479 -12.01 -2.76 24.28
C GLU A 479 -13.12 -2.58 23.23
N PRO A 480 -13.17 -3.42 22.16
CA PRO A 480 -14.11 -3.29 21.06
C PRO A 480 -15.49 -3.93 21.36
N ILE A 481 -16.27 -3.34 22.25
CA ILE A 481 -17.61 -3.86 22.64
C ILE A 481 -18.49 -4.14 21.40
N ARG A 482 -18.51 -3.23 20.43
CA ARG A 482 -19.29 -3.39 19.18
C ARG A 482 -18.81 -4.58 18.34
N GLY A 483 -17.50 -4.82 18.33
CA GLY A 483 -16.90 -5.97 17.66
C GLY A 483 -17.25 -7.29 18.37
N TYR A 484 -17.25 -7.31 19.69
CA TYR A 484 -17.70 -8.47 20.48
C TYR A 484 -19.16 -8.82 20.20
N ILE A 485 -20.05 -7.81 20.14
CA ILE A 485 -21.46 -8.02 19.80
C ILE A 485 -21.61 -8.58 18.37
N LEU A 486 -20.85 -8.06 17.40
CA LEU A 486 -20.87 -8.57 16.03
C LEU A 486 -20.40 -10.02 15.95
N ALA A 487 -19.27 -10.34 16.60
CA ALA A 487 -18.75 -11.71 16.66
C ALA A 487 -19.73 -12.67 17.35
N TYR A 488 -20.38 -12.22 18.42
CA TYR A 488 -21.43 -12.97 19.12
C TYR A 488 -22.62 -13.29 18.20
N ILE A 489 -23.15 -12.30 17.47
CA ILE A 489 -24.27 -12.52 16.54
C ILE A 489 -23.88 -13.53 15.47
N ILE A 490 -22.69 -13.39 14.87
CA ILE A 490 -22.18 -14.34 13.87
C ILE A 490 -22.07 -15.74 14.48
N ALA A 491 -21.47 -15.87 15.67
CA ALA A 491 -21.32 -17.14 16.35
C ALA A 491 -22.68 -17.80 16.62
N VAL A 492 -23.67 -17.06 17.15
CA VAL A 492 -25.02 -17.58 17.42
C VAL A 492 -25.68 -18.08 16.14
N CYS A 493 -25.60 -17.35 15.03
CA CYS A 493 -26.15 -17.81 13.74
C CYS A 493 -25.61 -19.18 13.32
N PHE A 494 -24.31 -19.44 13.54
CA PHE A 494 -23.71 -20.75 13.22
C PHE A 494 -23.97 -21.81 14.30
N VAL A 495 -24.10 -21.43 15.58
CA VAL A 495 -24.50 -22.36 16.65
C VAL A 495 -25.89 -22.94 16.40
N LEU A 496 -26.81 -22.17 15.82
CA LEU A 496 -28.17 -22.62 15.50
C LEU A 496 -28.22 -23.78 14.49
N ILE A 497 -27.17 -23.98 13.69
CA ILE A 497 -27.06 -25.14 12.78
C ILE A 497 -27.01 -26.44 13.60
N ALA A 498 -26.34 -26.42 14.77
CA ALA A 498 -26.22 -27.53 15.73
C ALA A 498 -25.59 -28.83 15.22
N GLU A 499 -24.95 -28.79 14.04
CA GLU A 499 -24.26 -29.94 13.45
C GLU A 499 -22.79 -29.61 13.16
N LEU A 500 -21.89 -30.24 13.91
CA LEU A 500 -20.46 -29.94 13.86
C LEU A 500 -19.84 -30.27 12.48
N ASN A 501 -20.30 -31.35 11.84
CA ASN A 501 -19.76 -31.85 10.58
C ASN A 501 -20.09 -30.92 9.41
N THR A 502 -21.19 -30.16 9.48
CA THR A 502 -21.54 -29.13 8.49
C THR A 502 -20.80 -27.82 8.69
N ILE A 503 -20.50 -27.46 9.95
CA ILE A 503 -19.81 -26.20 10.28
C ILE A 503 -18.32 -26.27 9.95
N ALA A 504 -17.67 -27.42 10.19
CA ALA A 504 -16.23 -27.58 10.01
C ALA A 504 -15.72 -27.30 8.57
N PRO A 505 -16.35 -27.81 7.48
CA PRO A 505 -15.94 -27.51 6.10
C PRO A 505 -15.99 -26.01 5.75
N ILE A 506 -16.97 -25.28 6.29
CA ILE A 506 -17.11 -23.84 6.07
C ILE A 506 -15.90 -23.11 6.68
N ILE A 507 -15.53 -23.46 7.91
CA ILE A 507 -14.37 -22.91 8.61
C ILE A 507 -13.08 -23.22 7.85
N SER A 508 -12.93 -24.46 7.39
CA SER A 508 -11.77 -24.91 6.62
C SER A 508 -11.52 -24.05 5.39
N ASN A 509 -12.56 -23.70 4.64
CA ASN A 509 -12.43 -22.83 3.48
C ASN A 509 -11.93 -21.41 3.83
N PHE A 510 -12.49 -20.79 4.87
CA PHE A 510 -12.10 -19.42 5.24
C PHE A 510 -10.66 -19.35 5.79
N PHE A 511 -10.22 -20.35 6.55
CA PHE A 511 -8.83 -20.43 6.99
C PHE A 511 -7.87 -20.78 5.84
N LEU A 512 -8.22 -21.72 4.96
CA LEU A 512 -7.42 -22.01 3.76
C LEU A 512 -7.27 -20.77 2.87
N CYS A 513 -8.35 -20.00 2.69
CA CYS A 513 -8.32 -18.73 1.96
C CYS A 513 -7.37 -17.72 2.64
N SER A 514 -7.47 -17.55 3.95
CA SER A 514 -6.59 -16.66 4.73
C SER A 514 -5.12 -17.07 4.63
N TYR A 515 -4.83 -18.37 4.74
CA TYR A 515 -3.47 -18.91 4.63
C TYR A 515 -2.92 -18.81 3.21
N ALA A 516 -3.75 -19.04 2.19
CA ALA A 516 -3.38 -18.82 0.79
C ALA A 516 -2.99 -17.36 0.55
N LEU A 517 -3.74 -16.40 1.10
CA LEU A 517 -3.44 -14.98 0.97
C LEU A 517 -2.18 -14.57 1.71
N ILE A 518 -1.96 -15.05 2.93
CA ILE A 518 -0.72 -14.78 3.69
C ILE A 518 0.49 -15.27 2.89
N ASN A 519 0.44 -16.52 2.43
CA ASN A 519 1.53 -17.13 1.65
C ASN A 519 1.76 -16.42 0.31
N PHE A 520 0.70 -16.13 -0.44
CA PHE A 520 0.80 -15.39 -1.70
C PHE A 520 1.36 -13.98 -1.49
N SER A 521 0.96 -13.30 -0.41
CA SER A 521 1.42 -11.95 -0.09
C SER A 521 2.91 -11.91 0.23
N CYS A 522 3.42 -12.88 1.01
CA CYS A 522 4.86 -13.02 1.27
C CYS A 522 5.65 -13.27 -0.02
N PHE A 523 5.16 -14.18 -0.88
CA PHE A 523 5.77 -14.43 -2.19
C PHE A 523 5.79 -13.16 -3.06
N HIS A 524 4.66 -12.45 -3.15
CA HIS A 524 4.53 -11.21 -3.92
C HIS A 524 5.47 -10.11 -3.41
N ALA A 525 5.57 -9.91 -2.09
CA ALA A 525 6.49 -8.95 -1.49
C ALA A 525 7.96 -9.31 -1.75
N SER A 526 8.29 -10.62 -1.75
CA SER A 526 9.63 -11.12 -2.05
C SER A 526 10.01 -11.01 -3.53
N ILE A 527 9.10 -11.21 -4.48
CA ILE A 527 9.43 -11.12 -5.92
C ILE A 527 9.50 -9.68 -6.40
N THR A 528 8.69 -8.79 -5.82
CA THR A 528 8.66 -7.37 -6.15
C THR A 528 9.86 -6.59 -5.58
N ASN A 529 10.70 -7.23 -4.75
CA ASN A 529 11.79 -6.60 -4.01
C ASN A 529 11.33 -5.30 -3.31
N SER A 530 10.20 -5.39 -2.61
CA SER A 530 9.67 -4.25 -1.86
C SER A 530 10.71 -3.79 -0.82
N PRO A 531 11.09 -2.49 -0.78
CA PRO A 531 12.12 -2.01 0.15
C PRO A 531 11.81 -2.25 1.63
N GLY A 532 10.53 -2.29 1.99
CA GLY A 532 10.02 -2.57 3.32
C GLY A 532 9.91 -4.06 3.67
N TRP A 533 10.26 -4.96 2.74
CA TRP A 533 10.25 -6.40 2.94
C TRP A 533 11.67 -6.94 3.07
N ARG A 534 12.12 -7.17 4.31
CA ARG A 534 13.46 -7.67 4.67
C ARG A 534 13.36 -8.74 5.77
N PRO A 535 12.74 -9.90 5.49
CA PRO A 535 12.60 -10.95 6.49
C PRO A 535 13.99 -11.45 6.90
N SER A 536 14.29 -11.44 8.21
CA SER A 536 15.54 -11.96 8.76
C SER A 536 15.48 -13.45 9.11
N PHE A 537 14.30 -14.08 8.96
CA PHE A 537 14.09 -15.48 9.28
C PHE A 537 14.77 -16.43 8.27
N ARG A 538 15.72 -17.24 8.76
CA ARG A 538 16.60 -18.09 7.94
C ARG A 538 15.89 -19.19 7.14
N PHE A 539 14.81 -19.76 7.67
CA PHE A 539 14.11 -20.89 7.04
C PHE A 539 13.01 -20.45 6.06
N TYR A 540 12.86 -19.15 5.82
CA TYR A 540 11.91 -18.63 4.86
C TYR A 540 12.42 -18.77 3.42
N SER A 541 11.56 -19.23 2.51
CA SER A 541 11.81 -19.24 1.08
C SER A 541 10.56 -18.78 0.32
N LYS A 542 10.74 -17.89 -0.65
CA LYS A 542 9.64 -17.36 -1.48
C LYS A 542 8.90 -18.46 -2.25
N TRP A 543 9.61 -19.49 -2.71
CA TRP A 543 9.02 -20.58 -3.49
C TRP A 543 8.20 -21.54 -2.64
N ILE A 544 8.63 -21.79 -1.40
CA ILE A 544 7.85 -22.59 -0.44
C ILE A 544 6.54 -21.86 -0.10
N SER A 545 6.59 -20.53 0.04
CA SER A 545 5.40 -19.70 0.24
C SER A 545 4.45 -19.78 -0.97
N LEU A 546 4.96 -19.68 -2.21
CA LEU A 546 4.13 -19.87 -3.41
C LEU A 546 3.48 -21.27 -3.45
N LEU A 547 4.25 -22.32 -3.15
CA LEU A 547 3.75 -23.69 -3.10
C LEU A 547 2.60 -23.82 -2.08
N GLY A 548 2.77 -23.26 -0.88
CA GLY A 548 1.73 -23.25 0.15
C GLY A 548 0.46 -22.53 -0.29
N ALA A 549 0.59 -21.40 -1.01
CA ALA A 549 -0.55 -20.69 -1.56
C ALA A 549 -1.31 -21.52 -2.60
N VAL A 550 -0.60 -22.10 -3.57
CA VAL A 550 -1.20 -22.92 -4.63
C VAL A 550 -1.88 -24.17 -4.06
N VAL A 551 -1.21 -24.89 -3.16
CA VAL A 551 -1.77 -26.08 -2.50
C VAL A 551 -3.04 -25.72 -1.71
N SER A 552 -3.03 -24.60 -0.99
CA SER A 552 -4.20 -24.15 -0.23
C SER A 552 -5.39 -23.83 -1.13
N VAL A 553 -5.18 -23.18 -2.28
CA VAL A 553 -6.25 -22.89 -3.25
C VAL A 553 -6.78 -24.18 -3.89
N ILE A 554 -5.89 -25.10 -4.31
CA ILE A 554 -6.30 -26.39 -4.89
C ILE A 554 -7.17 -27.15 -3.90
N ILE A 555 -6.73 -27.28 -2.64
CA ILE A 555 -7.49 -27.97 -1.61
C ILE A 555 -8.84 -27.30 -1.38
N MET A 556 -8.90 -25.97 -1.30
CA MET A 556 -10.15 -25.24 -1.13
C MET A 556 -11.18 -25.57 -2.23
N PHE A 557 -10.76 -25.71 -3.49
CA PHE A 557 -11.64 -26.16 -4.58
C PHE A 557 -12.04 -27.64 -4.45
N LEU A 558 -11.15 -28.50 -3.96
CA LEU A 558 -11.43 -29.92 -3.73
C LEU A 558 -12.39 -30.17 -2.56
N LEU A 559 -12.47 -29.26 -1.57
CA LEU A 559 -13.46 -29.36 -0.49
C LEU A 559 -14.84 -28.98 -0.99
N THR A 560 -15.02 -27.71 -1.39
CA THR A 560 -16.32 -27.20 -1.85
C THR A 560 -16.11 -26.08 -2.87
N TRP A 561 -16.16 -26.44 -4.16
CA TRP A 561 -15.84 -25.54 -5.27
C TRP A 561 -16.68 -24.24 -5.30
N TRP A 562 -17.97 -24.31 -4.95
CA TRP A 562 -18.86 -23.14 -4.99
C TRP A 562 -18.52 -22.14 -3.87
N ALA A 563 -18.22 -22.64 -2.67
CA ALA A 563 -17.81 -21.82 -1.54
C ALA A 563 -16.42 -21.20 -1.80
N ALA A 564 -15.51 -21.96 -2.45
CA ALA A 564 -14.22 -21.46 -2.89
C ALA A 564 -14.34 -20.29 -3.88
N LEU A 565 -15.24 -20.38 -4.86
CA LEU A 565 -15.52 -19.29 -5.81
C LEU A 565 -16.06 -18.04 -5.11
N ILE A 566 -16.98 -18.21 -4.15
CA ILE A 566 -17.52 -17.08 -3.37
C ILE A 566 -16.40 -16.42 -2.56
N ALA A 567 -15.57 -17.20 -1.87
CA ALA A 567 -14.47 -16.67 -1.07
C ALA A 567 -13.46 -15.89 -1.93
N ILE A 568 -13.05 -16.44 -3.08
CA ILE A 568 -12.15 -15.76 -4.03
C ILE A 568 -12.82 -14.50 -4.60
N GLY A 569 -14.10 -14.55 -4.93
CA GLY A 569 -14.87 -13.39 -5.41
C GLY A 569 -14.88 -12.25 -4.39
N ILE A 570 -15.10 -12.57 -3.11
CA ILE A 570 -15.03 -11.59 -2.00
C ILE A 570 -13.62 -11.00 -1.89
N VAL A 571 -12.57 -11.81 -1.96
CA VAL A 571 -11.18 -11.33 -1.94
C VAL A 571 -10.89 -10.35 -3.07
N ILE A 572 -11.25 -10.72 -4.31
CA ILE A 572 -11.00 -9.87 -5.49
C ILE A 572 -11.77 -8.56 -5.36
N PHE A 573 -13.02 -8.60 -4.89
CA PHE A 573 -13.82 -7.42 -4.64
C PHE A 573 -13.18 -6.50 -3.58
N LEU A 574 -12.76 -7.05 -2.45
CA LEU A 574 -12.12 -6.30 -1.36
C LEU A 574 -10.80 -5.65 -1.82
N LEU A 575 -9.95 -6.41 -2.51
CA LEU A 575 -8.68 -5.90 -3.03
C LEU A 575 -8.90 -4.85 -4.12
N GLY A 576 -9.85 -5.08 -5.03
CA GLY A 576 -10.26 -4.11 -6.05
C GLY A 576 -10.81 -2.81 -5.47
N TYR A 577 -11.60 -2.89 -4.38
CA TYR A 577 -12.12 -1.73 -3.67
C TYR A 577 -11.01 -0.88 -3.05
N VAL A 578 -10.04 -1.51 -2.37
CA VAL A 578 -8.91 -0.78 -1.76
C VAL A 578 -8.02 -0.14 -2.83
N LEU A 579 -7.77 -0.85 -3.94
CA LEU A 579 -7.02 -0.32 -5.08
C LEU A 579 -7.71 0.88 -5.75
N TYR A 580 -9.04 0.86 -5.85
CA TYR A 580 -9.81 1.95 -6.44
C TYR A 580 -9.81 3.20 -5.54
N LYS A 581 -10.05 3.02 -4.24
CA LYS A 581 -10.18 4.14 -3.30
C LYS A 581 -8.85 4.84 -2.99
N LYS A 582 -7.70 4.13 -3.09
CA LYS A 582 -6.35 4.62 -2.74
C LYS A 582 -6.35 5.36 -1.38
N PRO A 583 -6.55 4.65 -0.26
CA PRO A 583 -6.62 5.26 1.05
C PRO A 583 -5.36 6.09 1.34
N SER A 584 -5.51 7.16 2.14
CA SER A 584 -4.41 8.07 2.53
C SER A 584 -3.31 7.39 3.36
N VAL A 585 -3.60 6.20 3.87
CA VAL A 585 -2.72 5.40 4.72
C VAL A 585 -1.67 4.70 3.85
N ASN A 586 -0.44 5.23 3.85
CA ASN A 586 0.68 4.70 3.08
C ASN A 586 1.72 4.04 4.00
N TRP A 587 1.53 2.75 4.32
CA TRP A 587 2.52 1.95 5.07
C TRP A 587 3.67 1.41 4.21
N GLY A 588 3.79 1.87 2.96
CA GLY A 588 4.63 1.24 1.94
C GLY A 588 3.94 -0.01 1.39
N SER A 589 3.30 0.12 0.23
CA SER A 589 2.63 -1.02 -0.42
C SER A 589 3.60 -1.76 -1.33
N SER A 590 3.57 -3.11 -1.29
CA SER A 590 4.29 -3.93 -2.27
C SER A 590 3.87 -3.62 -3.72
N VAL A 591 2.61 -3.21 -3.92
CA VAL A 591 2.07 -2.82 -5.24
C VAL A 591 2.63 -1.46 -5.70
N GLN A 592 2.83 -0.52 -4.77
CA GLN A 592 3.49 0.76 -5.06
C GLN A 592 4.98 0.55 -5.40
N ALA A 593 5.67 -0.30 -4.65
CA ALA A 593 7.06 -0.67 -4.92
C ALA A 593 7.23 -1.38 -6.28
N GLY A 594 6.31 -2.31 -6.61
CA GLY A 594 6.27 -2.96 -7.91
C GLY A 594 6.06 -1.96 -9.05
N SER A 595 5.15 -0.99 -8.88
CA SER A 595 4.90 0.07 -9.86
C SER A 595 6.14 0.95 -10.09
N TYR A 596 6.88 1.28 -9.03
CA TYR A 596 8.14 2.03 -9.12
C TYR A 596 9.22 1.22 -9.84
N ASN A 597 9.43 -0.05 -9.46
CA ASN A 597 10.43 -0.93 -10.09
C ASN A 597 10.12 -1.14 -11.57
N MET A 598 8.84 -1.28 -11.93
CA MET A 598 8.40 -1.38 -13.32
C MET A 598 8.65 -0.07 -14.07
N ALA A 599 8.35 1.10 -13.49
CA ALA A 599 8.65 2.39 -14.10
C ALA A 599 10.16 2.58 -14.32
N LEU A 600 10.99 2.25 -13.32
CA LEU A 600 12.44 2.33 -13.42
C LEU A 600 12.99 1.38 -14.48
N SER A 601 12.56 0.11 -14.47
CA SER A 601 12.98 -0.90 -15.45
C SER A 601 12.61 -0.47 -16.87
N TYR A 602 11.42 0.08 -17.09
CA TYR A 602 11.03 0.63 -18.39
C TYR A 602 11.86 1.85 -18.78
N CYS A 603 12.12 2.79 -17.85
CA CYS A 603 12.99 3.94 -18.12
C CYS A 603 14.41 3.52 -18.50
N VAL A 604 14.98 2.51 -17.83
CA VAL A 604 16.31 1.98 -18.14
C VAL A 604 16.31 1.24 -19.48
N SER A 605 15.27 0.44 -19.76
CA SER A 605 15.13 -0.28 -21.03
C SER A 605 15.04 0.67 -22.22
N LEU A 606 14.43 1.84 -22.06
CA LEU A 606 14.37 2.88 -23.09
C LEU A 606 15.76 3.44 -23.47
N ASN A 607 16.77 3.36 -22.60
CA ASN A 607 18.11 3.82 -22.94
C ASN A 607 18.79 2.95 -24.02
N GLN A 608 18.36 1.70 -24.20
CA GLN A 608 18.89 0.77 -25.20
C GLN A 608 18.25 0.94 -26.59
N VAL A 609 17.19 1.73 -26.72
CA VAL A 609 16.47 1.93 -27.97
C VAL A 609 17.07 3.10 -28.76
N ASP A 610 17.34 2.89 -30.04
CA ASP A 610 17.86 3.93 -30.94
C ASP A 610 16.79 4.96 -31.32
N ASP A 611 17.23 6.21 -31.52
CA ASP A 611 16.34 7.30 -31.92
C ASP A 611 15.91 7.13 -33.38
N HIS A 612 14.60 7.03 -33.62
CA HIS A 612 14.03 6.94 -34.96
C HIS A 612 13.03 8.08 -35.20
N ILE A 613 13.08 8.70 -36.39
CA ILE A 613 12.27 9.88 -36.77
C ILE A 613 10.76 9.62 -36.56
N LYS A 614 10.28 8.42 -36.89
CA LYS A 614 8.87 8.02 -36.70
C LYS A 614 8.41 7.99 -35.23
N ASN A 615 9.35 7.87 -34.29
CA ASN A 615 9.07 7.81 -32.86
C ASN A 615 9.23 9.16 -32.16
N TYR A 616 9.57 10.22 -32.90
CA TYR A 616 9.73 11.57 -32.35
C TYR A 616 8.43 12.04 -31.68
N ARG A 617 8.55 12.55 -30.45
CA ARG A 617 7.46 13.12 -29.67
C ARG A 617 7.89 14.48 -29.10
N PRO A 618 7.04 15.51 -29.14
CA PRO A 618 7.35 16.79 -28.53
C PRO A 618 7.23 16.68 -27.00
N GLN A 619 8.36 16.49 -26.33
CA GLN A 619 8.50 16.45 -24.89
C GLN A 619 8.71 17.88 -24.38
N CYS A 620 7.70 18.46 -23.73
CA CYS A 620 7.66 19.89 -23.48
C CYS A 620 8.11 20.25 -22.05
N LEU A 621 9.09 21.13 -21.93
CA LEU A 621 9.37 21.89 -20.71
C LEU A 621 8.64 23.23 -20.80
N VAL A 622 7.69 23.48 -19.90
CA VAL A 622 6.83 24.66 -19.93
C VAL A 622 7.20 25.59 -18.78
N LEU A 623 7.65 26.81 -19.10
CA LEU A 623 7.97 27.84 -18.11
C LEU A 623 6.70 28.54 -17.61
N THR A 624 6.00 27.87 -16.71
CA THR A 624 4.71 28.32 -16.18
C THR A 624 4.86 29.30 -15.03
N GLY A 625 6.02 29.31 -14.36
CA GLY A 625 6.08 29.75 -12.97
C GLY A 625 5.24 28.79 -12.10
N PRO A 626 4.62 29.27 -11.01
CA PRO A 626 3.58 28.50 -10.34
C PRO A 626 2.47 28.14 -11.36
N PRO A 627 2.08 26.86 -11.51
CA PRO A 627 1.10 26.45 -12.53
C PRO A 627 -0.24 27.17 -12.45
N SER A 628 -0.61 27.66 -11.26
CA SER A 628 -1.80 28.47 -11.00
C SER A 628 -1.76 29.86 -11.62
N CYS A 629 -0.57 30.45 -11.84
CA CYS A 629 -0.41 31.80 -12.35
C CYS A 629 -0.67 31.89 -13.86
N ARG A 630 -0.34 30.83 -14.62
CA ARG A 630 -0.48 30.76 -16.08
C ARG A 630 -1.29 29.54 -16.54
N PRO A 631 -2.57 29.40 -16.14
CA PRO A 631 -3.36 28.22 -16.45
C PRO A 631 -3.59 28.06 -17.96
N ALA A 632 -3.72 29.17 -18.70
CA ALA A 632 -3.92 29.13 -20.15
C ALA A 632 -2.75 28.47 -20.90
N LEU A 633 -1.52 28.70 -20.46
CA LEU A 633 -0.32 28.06 -21.02
C LEU A 633 -0.33 26.57 -20.71
N VAL A 634 -0.57 26.19 -19.45
CA VAL A 634 -0.67 24.78 -19.01
C VAL A 634 -1.75 24.03 -19.78
N ASP A 635 -2.96 24.59 -19.87
CA ASP A 635 -4.09 23.99 -20.57
C ASP A 635 -3.81 23.84 -22.07
N PHE A 636 -3.17 24.83 -22.69
CA PHE A 636 -2.78 24.79 -24.10
C PHE A 636 -1.78 23.66 -24.37
N VAL A 637 -0.66 23.59 -23.63
CA VAL A 637 0.32 22.50 -23.79
C VAL A 637 -0.31 21.15 -23.49
N GLY A 638 -1.09 21.10 -22.41
CA GLY A 638 -1.84 19.93 -21.96
C GLY A 638 -2.78 19.38 -23.05
N THR A 639 -3.24 20.20 -24.00
CA THR A 639 -4.11 19.71 -25.08
C THR A 639 -3.39 18.78 -26.06
N PHE A 640 -2.19 19.13 -26.53
CA PHE A 640 -1.47 18.29 -27.49
C PHE A 640 -0.62 17.20 -26.81
N THR A 641 -0.17 17.41 -25.57
CA THR A 641 0.57 16.39 -24.80
C THR A 641 -0.35 15.31 -24.22
N LYS A 642 -1.49 15.65 -23.58
CA LYS A 642 -2.61 14.83 -23.05
C LYS A 642 -2.46 13.28 -22.94
N ASN A 643 -1.33 12.74 -22.49
CA ASN A 643 -0.95 11.30 -22.35
C ASN A 643 -0.05 10.68 -23.46
N LEU A 644 0.30 11.42 -24.51
CA LEU A 644 1.16 10.93 -25.60
C LEU A 644 2.62 11.36 -25.44
N SER A 645 2.87 12.46 -24.75
CA SER A 645 4.18 13.09 -24.64
C SER A 645 4.41 13.63 -23.24
N LEU A 646 5.69 13.72 -22.87
CA LEU A 646 6.13 14.28 -21.59
C LEU A 646 5.78 15.78 -21.52
N MET A 647 5.28 16.21 -20.37
CA MET A 647 5.08 17.61 -20.04
C MET A 647 5.65 17.86 -18.64
N ILE A 648 6.55 18.83 -18.53
CA ILE A 648 7.15 19.27 -17.26
C ILE A 648 6.84 20.76 -17.09
N CYS A 649 6.18 21.12 -15.99
CA CYS A 649 5.94 22.50 -15.60
C CYS A 649 7.12 22.99 -14.75
N GLY A 650 7.93 23.89 -15.32
CA GLY A 650 9.07 24.51 -14.67
C GLY A 650 8.70 25.79 -13.95
N ASN A 651 9.13 25.91 -12.69
CA ASN A 651 9.04 27.14 -11.90
C ASN A 651 10.44 27.55 -11.44
N VAL A 652 10.77 28.83 -11.56
CA VAL A 652 12.02 29.38 -11.04
C VAL A 652 11.67 30.40 -9.96
N GLY A 653 11.99 30.06 -8.71
CA GLY A 653 11.81 30.92 -7.55
C GLY A 653 13.07 31.72 -7.24
N GLY A 654 12.89 32.91 -6.65
CA GLY A 654 14.00 33.72 -6.16
C GLY A 654 14.68 33.12 -4.92
N PRO A 655 15.89 33.59 -4.55
CA PRO A 655 16.66 33.06 -3.44
C PRO A 655 16.08 33.53 -2.11
N SER A 656 15.10 32.78 -1.59
CA SER A 656 14.56 32.96 -0.25
C SER A 656 14.22 31.59 0.36
N PRO A 657 14.48 31.37 1.66
CA PRO A 657 14.24 30.08 2.32
C PRO A 657 12.77 29.64 2.22
N SER A 658 11.81 30.57 2.35
CA SER A 658 10.37 30.27 2.16
C SER A 658 10.01 29.88 0.73
N THR A 659 10.82 30.29 -0.25
CA THR A 659 10.62 29.99 -1.67
C THR A 659 11.09 28.58 -2.02
N LEU A 660 12.03 27.99 -1.26
CA LEU A 660 12.45 26.59 -1.45
C LEU A 660 11.35 25.59 -1.04
N ASP A 661 10.70 25.85 0.09
CA ASP A 661 9.57 25.04 0.55
C ASP A 661 8.36 25.17 -0.38
N THR A 662 8.13 26.38 -0.92
CA THR A 662 7.08 26.62 -1.92
C THR A 662 7.42 25.96 -3.27
N ALA A 663 8.68 26.01 -3.70
CA ALA A 663 9.14 25.42 -4.96
C ALA A 663 9.09 23.88 -4.95
N SER A 664 9.17 23.24 -3.78
CA SER A 664 9.04 21.79 -3.61
C SER A 664 7.64 21.33 -3.17
N SER A 665 6.70 22.26 -3.00
CA SER A 665 5.36 21.98 -2.46
C SER A 665 4.53 21.06 -3.36
N ASN A 666 3.94 20.03 -2.76
CA ASN A 666 2.96 19.13 -3.41
C ASN A 666 1.64 19.81 -3.81
N SER A 667 1.42 21.06 -3.39
CA SER A 667 0.23 21.85 -3.72
C SER A 667 0.07 22.05 -5.23
N HIS A 668 1.16 22.31 -5.95
CA HIS A 668 1.17 22.51 -7.40
C HIS A 668 0.82 21.23 -8.17
N VAL A 669 1.34 20.09 -7.73
CA VAL A 669 1.00 18.77 -8.29
C VAL A 669 -0.47 18.44 -8.04
N THR A 670 -0.97 18.75 -6.84
CA THR A 670 -2.39 18.56 -6.49
C THR A 670 -3.31 19.41 -7.38
N TRP A 671 -2.93 20.65 -7.67
CA TRP A 671 -3.67 21.51 -8.59
C TRP A 671 -3.72 20.95 -10.02
N LEU A 672 -2.60 20.43 -10.53
CA LEU A 672 -2.52 19.78 -11.85
C LEU A 672 -3.42 18.52 -11.90
N ASN A 673 -3.38 17.69 -10.86
CA ASN A 673 -4.20 16.49 -10.74
C ASN A 673 -5.70 16.81 -10.67
N LYS A 674 -6.10 17.82 -9.90
CA LYS A 674 -7.51 18.29 -9.84
C LYS A 674 -8.01 18.74 -11.22
N ARG A 675 -7.14 19.31 -12.06
CA ARG A 675 -7.45 19.72 -13.44
C ARG A 675 -7.31 18.60 -14.47
N GLN A 676 -6.94 17.38 -14.06
CA GLN A 676 -6.74 16.23 -14.95
C GLN A 676 -5.63 16.46 -16.00
N ILE A 677 -4.62 17.25 -15.65
CA ILE A 677 -3.46 17.50 -16.51
C ILE A 677 -2.32 16.60 -16.03
N LYS A 678 -1.97 15.60 -16.83
CA LYS A 678 -0.85 14.70 -16.53
C LYS A 678 0.46 15.38 -16.90
N SER A 679 1.04 16.13 -15.96
CA SER A 679 2.37 16.72 -16.09
C SER A 679 3.18 16.54 -14.81
N PHE A 680 4.50 16.54 -14.95
CA PHE A 680 5.40 16.68 -13.81
C PHE A 680 5.57 18.16 -13.47
N TYR A 681 5.96 18.45 -12.23
CA TYR A 681 6.30 19.79 -11.77
C TYR A 681 7.75 19.78 -11.26
N HIS A 682 8.51 20.79 -11.62
CA HIS A 682 9.91 20.93 -11.23
C HIS A 682 10.19 22.40 -10.86
N GLY A 683 10.43 22.65 -9.59
CA GLY A 683 10.80 23.96 -9.06
C GLY A 683 12.31 24.06 -8.86
N VAL A 684 12.92 25.14 -9.35
CA VAL A 684 14.34 25.48 -9.15
C VAL A 684 14.42 26.82 -8.44
N VAL A 685 15.37 26.96 -7.52
CA VAL A 685 15.68 28.23 -6.86
C VAL A 685 16.98 28.77 -7.45
N ALA A 686 16.94 30.00 -7.95
CA ALA A 686 18.12 30.66 -8.52
C ALA A 686 18.05 32.18 -8.29
N ASN A 687 19.22 32.83 -8.27
CA ASN A 687 19.31 34.29 -8.15
C ASN A 687 18.69 35.00 -9.35
N ASP A 688 18.88 34.42 -10.54
CA ASP A 688 18.38 34.94 -11.81
C ASP A 688 17.53 33.91 -12.54
N LEU A 689 16.49 34.40 -13.24
CA LEU A 689 15.61 33.57 -14.06
C LEU A 689 16.38 32.79 -15.13
N ARG A 690 17.38 33.43 -15.77
CA ARG A 690 18.19 32.80 -16.82
C ARG A 690 18.98 31.62 -16.28
N THR A 691 19.67 31.79 -15.15
CA THR A 691 20.45 30.73 -14.50
C THR A 691 19.56 29.57 -14.07
N GLY A 692 18.40 29.86 -13.46
CA GLY A 692 17.45 28.82 -13.06
C GLY A 692 16.85 28.05 -14.24
N VAL A 693 16.52 28.74 -15.35
CA VAL A 693 16.04 28.06 -16.56
C VAL A 693 17.15 27.24 -17.22
N LYS A 694 18.41 27.71 -17.20
CA LYS A 694 19.55 26.93 -17.70
C LYS A 694 19.72 25.62 -16.92
N MET A 695 19.57 25.66 -15.59
CA MET A 695 19.53 24.45 -14.75
C MET A 695 18.38 23.52 -15.16
N LEU A 696 17.18 24.05 -15.41
CA LEU A 696 16.04 23.26 -15.88
C LEU A 696 16.29 22.61 -17.25
N LEU A 697 16.88 23.34 -18.20
CA LEU A 697 17.16 22.82 -19.55
C LEU A 697 18.18 21.68 -19.54
N GLN A 698 19.13 21.70 -18.60
CA GLN A 698 20.17 20.68 -18.50
C GLN A 698 19.80 19.53 -17.55
N GLY A 699 19.01 19.81 -16.51
CA GLY A 699 18.71 18.87 -15.42
C GLY A 699 17.32 18.24 -15.42
N ALA A 700 16.38 18.70 -16.26
CA ALA A 700 15.03 18.13 -16.28
C ALA A 700 14.96 16.80 -17.03
N GLY A 701 14.32 15.79 -16.42
CA GLY A 701 14.06 14.48 -17.02
C GLY A 701 14.90 13.34 -16.44
N LEU A 702 14.69 12.13 -16.96
CA LEU A 702 15.43 10.91 -16.57
C LEU A 702 15.71 10.05 -17.81
N GLY A 703 16.99 9.79 -18.09
CA GLY A 703 17.41 9.00 -19.26
C GLY A 703 16.88 9.59 -20.57
N ARG A 704 16.25 8.74 -21.41
CA ARG A 704 15.58 9.17 -22.65
C ARG A 704 14.26 9.95 -22.44
N ILE A 705 13.71 9.95 -21.23
CA ILE A 705 12.50 10.73 -20.88
C ILE A 705 12.93 12.12 -20.40
N ARG A 706 13.35 12.97 -21.34
CA ARG A 706 13.78 14.36 -21.09
C ARG A 706 13.03 15.33 -22.01
N PRO A 707 12.86 16.60 -21.66
CA PRO A 707 12.24 17.55 -22.56
C PRO A 707 13.15 17.82 -23.78
N ASN A 708 12.54 18.08 -24.93
CA ASN A 708 13.22 18.48 -26.18
C ASN A 708 12.61 19.76 -26.79
N VAL A 709 11.51 20.26 -26.25
CA VAL A 709 10.89 21.53 -26.64
C VAL A 709 10.69 22.42 -25.40
N LEU A 710 11.20 23.64 -25.44
CA LEU A 710 10.95 24.70 -24.46
C LEU A 710 9.71 25.51 -24.88
N LEU A 711 8.70 25.57 -24.02
CA LEU A 711 7.55 26.47 -24.14
C LEU A 711 7.61 27.58 -23.10
N THR A 712 7.52 28.83 -23.56
CA THR A 712 7.47 30.01 -22.69
C THR A 712 6.36 30.96 -23.12
N GLY A 713 5.89 31.79 -22.18
CA GLY A 713 4.95 32.86 -22.46
C GLY A 713 5.67 34.11 -22.96
N PHE A 714 5.06 34.84 -23.89
CA PHE A 714 5.59 36.09 -24.40
C PHE A 714 5.60 37.17 -23.31
N LYS A 715 6.77 37.77 -23.03
CA LYS A 715 6.92 38.89 -22.08
C LYS A 715 6.39 40.19 -22.69
N ARG A 716 5.21 40.64 -22.27
CA ARG A 716 4.53 41.83 -22.85
C ARG A 716 5.01 43.15 -22.23
N ASP A 717 5.37 43.12 -20.96
CA ASP A 717 5.76 44.25 -20.13
C ASP A 717 7.25 44.64 -20.26
N TRP A 718 7.94 44.10 -21.27
CA TRP A 718 9.38 44.28 -21.45
C TRP A 718 9.83 45.75 -21.61
N ARG A 719 8.94 46.66 -22.02
CA ARG A 719 9.22 48.12 -22.09
C ARG A 719 9.13 48.85 -20.75
N LYS A 720 8.40 48.29 -19.79
CA LYS A 720 8.20 48.88 -18.45
C LYS A 720 9.16 48.32 -17.41
N ASP A 721 9.66 47.10 -17.67
CA ASP A 721 10.55 46.38 -16.78
C ASP A 721 12.03 46.79 -16.97
N LYS A 722 12.90 46.34 -16.06
CA LYS A 722 14.33 46.60 -16.11
C LYS A 722 14.94 46.06 -17.42
N PRO A 723 15.84 46.81 -18.09
CA PRO A 723 16.47 46.36 -19.34
C PRO A 723 17.22 45.02 -19.23
N SER A 724 17.79 44.71 -18.06
CA SER A 724 18.43 43.42 -17.77
C SER A 724 17.48 42.22 -17.89
N CYS A 725 16.18 42.40 -17.65
CA CYS A 725 15.19 41.34 -17.80
C CYS A 725 14.93 40.97 -19.27
N ILE A 726 15.14 41.91 -20.20
CA ILE A 726 15.06 41.65 -21.66
C ILE A 726 16.21 40.75 -22.06
N ASP A 727 17.43 41.10 -21.63
CA ASP A 727 18.62 40.33 -21.92
C ASP A 727 18.53 38.91 -21.32
N ASN A 728 18.01 38.79 -20.10
CA ASN A 728 17.75 37.49 -19.49
C ASN A 728 16.72 36.66 -20.29
N TYR A 729 15.61 37.26 -20.74
CA TYR A 729 14.57 36.55 -21.49
C TYR A 729 15.06 36.08 -22.87
N ILE A 730 15.77 36.95 -23.61
CA ILE A 730 16.36 36.59 -24.90
C ILE A 730 17.54 35.61 -24.71
N GLY A 731 18.32 35.80 -23.67
CA GLY A 731 19.37 34.89 -23.24
C GLY A 731 18.86 33.47 -23.04
N ILE A 732 17.69 33.30 -22.40
CA ILE A 732 17.03 31.98 -22.26
C ILE A 732 16.72 31.34 -23.62
N LEU A 733 16.23 32.12 -24.60
CA LEU A 733 15.94 31.59 -25.93
C LEU A 733 17.22 31.15 -26.66
N HIS A 734 18.31 31.92 -26.51
CA HIS A 734 19.62 31.55 -27.05
C HIS A 734 20.19 30.31 -26.36
N ASP A 735 20.15 30.25 -25.03
CA ASP A 735 20.64 29.10 -24.26
C ASP A 735 19.86 27.82 -24.66
N ALA A 736 18.56 27.94 -24.93
CA ALA A 736 17.75 26.82 -25.44
C ALA A 736 18.16 26.39 -26.86
N PHE A 737 18.47 27.33 -27.74
CA PHE A 737 18.98 27.00 -29.07
C PHE A 737 20.35 26.35 -29.04
N ASP A 738 21.24 26.80 -28.17
CA ASP A 738 22.59 26.24 -28.00
C ASP A 738 22.48 24.77 -27.54
N LEU A 739 21.51 24.46 -26.67
CA LEU A 739 21.20 23.11 -26.20
C LEU A 739 20.36 22.26 -27.18
N GLN A 740 20.15 22.72 -28.42
CA GLN A 740 19.36 22.02 -29.45
C GLN A 740 17.90 21.74 -29.06
N TYR A 741 17.28 22.62 -28.27
CA TYR A 741 15.85 22.53 -27.99
C TYR A 741 15.01 23.17 -29.11
N GLY A 742 13.82 22.62 -29.35
CA GLY A 742 12.77 23.35 -30.04
C GLY A 742 12.24 24.47 -29.15
N VAL A 743 12.02 25.68 -29.67
CA VAL A 743 11.56 26.82 -28.89
C VAL A 743 10.18 27.25 -29.37
N CYS A 744 9.26 27.42 -28.44
CA CYS A 744 7.89 27.84 -28.70
C CYS A 744 7.52 28.99 -27.75
N VAL A 745 7.12 30.14 -28.30
CA VAL A 745 6.69 31.31 -27.53
C VAL A 745 5.21 31.57 -27.80
N LEU A 746 4.38 31.46 -26.75
CA LEU A 746 2.94 31.70 -26.85
C LEU A 746 2.62 33.15 -26.48
N ARG A 747 1.95 33.86 -27.38
CA ARG A 747 1.41 35.21 -27.14
C ARG A 747 -0.11 35.21 -27.22
N THR A 748 -0.75 35.79 -26.20
CA THR A 748 -2.19 36.07 -26.13
C THR A 748 -2.41 37.58 -26.05
N ARG A 749 -3.63 38.03 -26.41
CA ARG A 749 -3.97 39.47 -26.42
C ARG A 749 -3.98 40.09 -25.02
N GLU A 750 -4.45 39.36 -24.01
CA GLU A 750 -4.58 39.85 -22.63
C GLU A 750 -3.39 39.53 -21.74
N GLY A 751 -2.38 38.82 -22.26
CA GLY A 751 -1.30 38.24 -21.46
C GLY A 751 -1.66 36.87 -20.88
N LEU A 752 -0.70 36.24 -20.19
CA LEU A 752 -0.84 34.90 -19.63
C LEU A 752 -0.89 34.88 -18.10
N ASP A 753 -0.51 35.99 -17.46
CA ASP A 753 -0.37 36.12 -16.01
C ASP A 753 -1.69 36.52 -15.35
N MET A 754 -2.17 35.70 -14.42
CA MET A 754 -3.37 35.94 -13.62
C MET A 754 -2.99 36.41 -12.22
N PHE A 755 -2.50 37.65 -12.09
CA PHE A 755 -2.01 38.20 -10.81
C PHE A 755 -3.00 39.11 -10.05
N ARG A 756 -4.28 39.19 -10.45
CA ARG A 756 -5.18 40.26 -9.96
C ARG A 756 -6.26 39.87 -8.93
N GLN A 757 -6.13 38.78 -8.17
CA GLN A 757 -7.17 38.42 -7.20
C GLN A 757 -6.70 37.54 -6.01
N ALA A 758 -5.55 37.85 -5.42
CA ALA A 758 -5.07 37.12 -4.22
C ALA A 758 -4.53 38.02 -3.10
N GLN A 759 -4.69 39.36 -3.17
CA GLN A 759 -4.15 40.28 -2.16
C GLN A 759 -5.19 41.13 -1.42
N THR A 760 -6.49 40.87 -1.56
CA THR A 760 -7.51 41.52 -0.72
C THR A 760 -8.46 40.47 -0.19
N HIS A 761 -8.06 39.84 0.92
CA HIS A 761 -8.88 39.43 2.06
C HIS A 761 -8.00 38.54 2.94
N GLY A 762 -7.22 39.18 3.81
CA GLY A 762 -6.74 38.57 5.04
C GLY A 762 -7.59 39.12 6.17
N GLU A 763 -8.64 38.39 6.54
CA GLU A 763 -9.24 38.40 7.87
C GLU A 763 -10.21 37.20 7.96
N GLU A 764 -9.98 36.37 8.96
CA GLU A 764 -10.71 35.12 9.21
C GLU A 764 -12.13 35.37 9.72
N SER A 765 -13.09 34.57 9.24
CA SER A 765 -14.25 34.21 10.06
C SER A 765 -14.75 32.81 9.69
N LYS A 766 -14.89 31.99 10.73
CA LYS A 766 -15.55 30.70 10.76
C LYS A 766 -17.03 30.86 10.40
N ASN A 767 -17.56 30.05 9.49
CA ASN A 767 -18.79 29.28 9.71
C ASN A 767 -19.13 28.38 8.51
N HIS A 768 -19.65 27.20 8.82
CA HIS A 768 -19.82 26.07 7.92
C HIS A 768 -21.17 26.07 7.16
N GLU A 769 -21.88 27.20 7.11
CA GLU A 769 -23.18 27.31 6.43
C GLU A 769 -23.18 28.14 5.12
N ASP A 770 -22.08 28.80 4.77
CA ASP A 770 -22.03 29.66 3.57
C ASP A 770 -21.88 28.89 2.25
N PHE A 771 -21.58 27.60 2.28
CA PHE A 771 -21.33 26.82 1.06
C PHE A 771 -22.58 26.59 0.20
N MET A 772 -23.78 26.75 0.77
CA MET A 772 -25.05 26.69 0.03
C MET A 772 -25.57 28.07 -0.41
N PHE A 773 -25.15 29.15 0.26
CA PHE A 773 -25.57 30.52 -0.09
C PHE A 773 -24.81 31.05 -1.33
N PHE A 774 -23.57 30.59 -1.54
CA PHE A 774 -22.78 30.92 -2.73
C PHE A 774 -23.27 30.29 -4.04
N TYR A 775 -24.12 29.25 -3.99
CA TYR A 775 -24.70 28.67 -5.21
C TYR A 775 -25.87 29.50 -5.76
N ASN A 776 -26.63 30.18 -4.89
CA ASN A 776 -27.83 30.91 -5.27
C ASN A 776 -27.62 32.42 -5.47
N ILE A 777 -26.62 33.05 -4.83
CA ILE A 777 -26.28 34.47 -5.11
C ILE A 777 -25.48 34.65 -6.40
N SER A 778 -24.78 33.61 -6.87
CA SER A 778 -24.08 33.62 -8.15
C SER A 778 -25.03 33.66 -9.36
N LEU A 779 -26.33 33.36 -9.16
CA LEU A 779 -27.31 33.38 -10.24
C LEU A 779 -28.00 34.75 -10.44
N TYR A 780 -28.09 35.59 -9.42
CA TYR A 780 -28.84 36.87 -9.50
C TYR A 780 -27.99 38.10 -9.81
N ILE A 781 -26.68 38.07 -9.53
CA ILE A 781 -25.74 39.12 -10.00
C ILE A 781 -25.26 38.81 -11.44
N PHE A 782 -25.58 37.62 -11.96
CA PHE A 782 -25.22 37.15 -13.30
C PHE A 782 -25.99 37.85 -14.44
N ALA A 783 -27.06 38.61 -14.16
CA ALA A 783 -27.89 39.23 -15.21
C ALA A 783 -27.47 40.65 -15.62
N SER A 784 -26.80 41.43 -14.76
CA SER A 784 -26.61 42.88 -15.01
C SER A 784 -25.22 43.30 -15.52
N PHE A 785 -24.28 42.37 -15.71
CA PHE A 785 -22.90 42.68 -16.14
C PHE A 785 -22.51 42.05 -17.49
N TYR A 786 -23.48 41.61 -18.30
CA TYR A 786 -23.24 40.82 -19.51
C TYR A 786 -22.68 41.58 -20.74
N CYS A 787 -22.35 42.87 -20.63
CA CYS A 787 -21.95 43.66 -21.81
C CYS A 787 -20.48 44.11 -21.86
N LYS A 788 -19.60 43.81 -20.89
CA LYS A 788 -18.21 44.35 -20.90
C LYS A 788 -17.07 43.40 -20.52
N LEU A 789 -17.30 42.09 -20.30
CA LEU A 789 -16.24 41.15 -19.89
C LEU A 789 -16.19 39.88 -20.75
N CYS A 790 -15.97 40.01 -22.06
CA CYS A 790 -15.66 38.87 -22.93
C CYS A 790 -14.25 39.07 -23.49
N HIS A 791 -13.21 38.53 -22.83
CA HIS A 791 -11.95 38.03 -23.44
C HIS A 791 -11.06 37.23 -22.43
N GLY A 792 -11.38 37.19 -21.12
CA GLY A 792 -10.56 36.49 -20.11
C GLY A 792 -10.97 35.06 -19.68
N TYR A 793 -12.06 34.48 -20.20
CA TYR A 793 -12.49 33.12 -19.84
C TYR A 793 -12.53 32.19 -21.06
N ILE A 794 -11.46 31.42 -21.27
CA ILE A 794 -11.51 30.22 -22.13
C ILE A 794 -11.95 29.04 -21.25
N ARG A 795 -13.24 28.98 -20.89
CA ARG A 795 -13.83 27.78 -20.24
C ARG A 795 -14.89 27.12 -21.13
N GLN A 796 -14.55 25.90 -21.52
CA GLN A 796 -15.37 24.69 -21.66
C GLN A 796 -16.60 24.61 -22.57
N MET A 797 -17.09 25.66 -23.23
CA MET A 797 -18.12 25.48 -24.26
C MET A 797 -18.08 26.55 -25.35
N LEU A 798 -16.96 26.65 -26.09
CA LEU A 798 -16.96 27.37 -27.36
C LEU A 798 -16.32 26.50 -28.45
N CYS A 799 -17.19 25.83 -29.20
CA CYS A 799 -16.90 25.41 -30.57
C CYS A 799 -17.10 26.64 -31.45
N VAL A 800 -16.05 27.45 -31.62
CA VAL A 800 -16.02 28.42 -32.71
C VAL A 800 -15.47 27.68 -33.92
N LYS A 801 -16.19 27.73 -35.04
CA LYS A 801 -15.69 27.32 -36.36
C LYS A 801 -14.47 28.19 -36.71
N GLY A 802 -13.31 27.81 -36.19
CA GLY A 802 -12.07 28.55 -36.36
C GLY A 802 -11.05 27.75 -37.17
N LYS A 803 -10.34 28.44 -38.04
CA LYS A 803 -9.31 27.89 -38.94
C LYS A 803 -7.96 27.89 -38.20
N CYS A 804 -7.16 26.83 -38.33
CA CYS A 804 -5.78 26.79 -37.80
C CYS A 804 -4.82 27.13 -38.93
N GLU A 805 -3.87 28.04 -38.72
CA GLU A 805 -3.04 28.57 -39.81
C GLU A 805 -1.55 28.44 -39.50
N VAL A 806 -0.77 28.06 -40.51
CA VAL A 806 0.67 27.84 -40.43
C VAL A 806 1.37 28.69 -41.47
N CYS A 807 2.25 29.61 -41.08
CA CYS A 807 3.09 30.36 -42.01
C CYS A 807 4.54 29.85 -41.93
N CYS A 808 4.98 29.13 -42.96
CA CYS A 808 6.19 28.30 -42.93
C CYS A 808 7.35 28.87 -43.75
N ALA A 809 8.54 28.85 -43.13
CA ALA A 809 9.80 28.52 -43.81
C ALA A 809 10.19 27.10 -43.35
N LEU A 810 9.86 26.09 -44.18
CA LEU A 810 10.11 24.63 -44.05
C LEU A 810 10.85 24.15 -42.78
N LYS A 811 10.11 23.88 -41.68
CA LYS A 811 10.64 23.20 -40.47
C LYS A 811 9.61 22.24 -39.84
N GLY A 812 10.05 21.02 -39.49
CA GLY A 812 9.17 19.89 -39.14
C GLY A 812 8.30 20.07 -37.89
N LEU A 813 8.82 20.66 -36.80
CA LEU A 813 8.04 20.88 -35.55
C LEU A 813 6.82 21.80 -35.77
N THR A 814 6.96 22.81 -36.64
CA THR A 814 5.91 23.78 -36.97
C THR A 814 4.70 23.13 -37.64
N LEU A 815 4.89 21.99 -38.32
CA LEU A 815 3.80 21.21 -38.93
C LEU A 815 3.26 20.13 -37.99
N LEU A 816 4.11 19.53 -37.15
CA LEU A 816 3.70 18.48 -36.22
C LEU A 816 2.72 18.99 -35.14
N LEU A 817 2.95 20.18 -34.58
CA LEU A 817 2.13 20.73 -33.50
C LEU A 817 0.64 20.96 -33.91
N PRO A 818 0.34 21.62 -35.05
CA PRO A 818 -1.02 21.73 -35.57
C PRO A 818 -1.68 20.36 -35.80
N TYR A 819 -0.93 19.40 -36.37
CA TYR A 819 -1.45 18.05 -36.60
C TYR A 819 -1.86 17.37 -35.28
N LEU A 820 -1.00 17.39 -34.26
CA LEU A 820 -1.31 16.83 -32.94
C LEU A 820 -2.52 17.49 -32.27
N LEU A 821 -2.70 18.79 -32.48
CA LEU A 821 -3.86 19.53 -31.99
C LEU A 821 -5.14 19.05 -32.66
N THR A 822 -5.19 18.97 -33.99
CA THR A 822 -6.41 18.54 -34.73
C THR A 822 -6.91 17.15 -34.33
N ARG A 823 -6.05 16.24 -33.89
CA ARG A 823 -6.46 14.92 -33.39
C ARG A 823 -7.24 14.97 -32.07
N LYS A 824 -7.29 16.12 -31.39
CA LYS A 824 -7.99 16.27 -30.11
C LYS A 824 -9.42 16.72 -30.36
N LYS A 825 -10.36 16.17 -29.59
CA LYS A 825 -11.81 16.44 -29.69
C LYS A 825 -12.17 17.93 -29.81
N ARG A 826 -11.42 18.81 -29.14
CA ARG A 826 -11.63 20.26 -29.16
C ARG A 826 -11.30 20.92 -30.51
N TRP A 827 -10.27 20.43 -31.21
CA TRP A 827 -9.75 21.00 -32.44
C TRP A 827 -10.04 20.12 -33.67
N ALA A 828 -10.77 19.01 -33.51
CA ALA A 828 -11.09 18.07 -34.58
C ALA A 828 -11.89 18.68 -35.74
N ARG A 829 -12.60 19.79 -35.50
CA ARG A 829 -13.36 20.52 -36.53
C ARG A 829 -12.56 21.66 -37.16
N CYS A 830 -11.33 21.91 -36.71
CA CYS A 830 -10.48 22.97 -37.25
C CYS A 830 -9.76 22.50 -38.51
N LYS A 831 -9.91 23.23 -39.61
CA LYS A 831 -9.13 22.99 -40.84
C LYS A 831 -7.76 23.67 -40.73
N VAL A 832 -6.70 22.96 -41.10
CA VAL A 832 -5.33 23.50 -41.14
C VAL A 832 -5.08 24.14 -42.51
N ARG A 833 -4.68 25.41 -42.55
CA ARG A 833 -4.22 26.11 -43.76
C ARG A 833 -2.71 26.35 -43.64
N VAL A 834 -1.95 25.97 -44.67
CA VAL A 834 -0.50 26.15 -44.71
C VAL A 834 -0.17 27.21 -45.75
N PHE A 835 0.44 28.31 -45.30
CA PHE A 835 0.96 29.39 -46.12
C PHE A 835 2.48 29.25 -46.21
N VAL A 836 3.01 29.25 -47.43
CA VAL A 836 4.45 29.19 -47.71
C VAL A 836 4.81 30.45 -48.49
N GLY A 837 5.68 31.27 -47.90
CA GLY A 837 6.10 32.53 -48.52
C GLY A 837 7.39 32.38 -49.32
N GLN A 838 7.32 32.57 -50.65
CA GLN A 838 8.47 32.97 -51.47
C GLN A 838 8.52 34.49 -51.48
N CYS A 839 9.63 35.10 -51.07
CA CYS A 839 9.77 36.55 -51.00
C CYS A 839 10.76 37.01 -52.06
N SER A 840 10.28 37.66 -53.12
CA SER A 840 11.09 38.50 -54.00
C SER A 840 11.17 39.92 -53.40
N VAL A 841 12.33 40.56 -53.45
CA VAL A 841 12.64 41.81 -52.72
C VAL A 841 12.04 43.07 -53.37
N GLU A 842 11.40 42.95 -54.55
CA GLU A 842 11.19 44.07 -55.48
C GLU A 842 9.90 44.91 -55.30
N THR A 843 9.09 44.74 -54.25
CA THR A 843 7.87 45.54 -54.09
C THR A 843 7.73 46.09 -52.65
N LEU A 844 8.43 47.18 -52.36
CA LEU A 844 8.53 47.81 -51.04
C LEU A 844 7.88 49.21 -50.93
N SER A 845 7.10 49.66 -51.92
CA SER A 845 6.48 50.99 -51.93
C SER A 845 4.96 50.93 -51.75
N SER A 846 4.47 50.96 -50.50
CA SER A 846 3.07 51.25 -50.17
C SER A 846 2.99 52.15 -48.93
N THR A 847 2.03 53.07 -48.87
CA THR A 847 1.90 54.06 -47.77
C THR A 847 1.65 53.40 -46.41
N SER A 848 0.99 52.24 -46.37
CA SER A 848 0.82 51.44 -45.15
C SER A 848 2.13 50.88 -44.61
N PHE A 849 3.07 50.56 -45.50
CA PHE A 849 4.37 50.02 -45.13
C PHE A 849 5.25 51.07 -44.43
N SER A 850 5.21 52.34 -44.89
CA SER A 850 5.93 53.43 -44.21
C SER A 850 5.43 53.69 -42.78
N ASP A 851 4.14 53.53 -42.52
CA ASP A 851 3.58 53.66 -41.16
C ASP A 851 4.01 52.50 -40.25
N SER A 852 4.03 51.28 -40.78
CA SER A 852 4.52 50.09 -40.06
C SER A 852 6.01 50.20 -39.72
N VAL A 853 6.82 50.79 -40.61
CA VAL A 853 8.25 51.08 -40.38
C VAL A 853 8.43 52.15 -39.29
N ARG A 854 7.71 53.27 -39.35
CA ARG A 854 7.75 54.31 -38.29
C ARG A 854 7.42 53.75 -36.91
N ARG A 855 6.38 52.91 -36.82
CA ARG A 855 6.00 52.25 -35.55
C ARG A 855 7.06 51.29 -35.01
N PHE A 856 7.89 50.73 -35.88
CA PHE A 856 9.02 49.90 -35.47
C PHE A 856 10.17 50.76 -34.94
N GLU A 857 10.45 51.90 -35.58
CA GLU A 857 11.44 52.87 -35.12
C GLU A 857 11.08 53.44 -33.74
N ASP A 858 9.81 53.78 -33.51
CA ASP A 858 9.29 54.18 -32.18
C ASP A 858 9.48 53.09 -31.11
N LEU A 859 9.48 51.83 -31.54
CA LEU A 859 9.63 50.66 -30.68
C LEU A 859 11.07 50.52 -30.17
N ILE A 860 12.04 50.82 -31.02
CA ILE A 860 13.47 50.72 -30.73
C ILE A 860 14.06 52.00 -30.16
N GLY A 861 13.45 53.16 -30.43
CA GLY A 861 13.94 54.48 -29.99
C GLY A 861 14.52 54.53 -28.57
N PRO A 862 13.85 53.99 -27.54
CA PRO A 862 14.36 54.00 -26.16
C PRO A 862 15.65 53.19 -25.91
N TYR A 863 15.98 52.26 -26.81
CA TYR A 863 17.12 51.35 -26.70
C TYR A 863 18.24 51.67 -27.69
N ARG A 864 18.16 52.79 -28.40
CA ARG A 864 19.16 53.22 -29.40
C ARG A 864 20.34 53.92 -28.71
N LEU A 865 21.56 53.59 -29.11
CA LEU A 865 22.77 54.24 -28.58
C LEU A 865 22.93 55.64 -29.19
N ASN A 866 22.91 56.69 -28.35
CA ASN A 866 23.29 58.03 -28.77
C ASN A 866 24.81 58.18 -28.64
N THR A 867 25.54 57.96 -29.74
CA THR A 867 27.00 58.14 -29.82
C THR A 867 27.44 59.61 -29.75
N ALA A 868 26.51 60.56 -29.79
CA ALA A 868 26.79 61.99 -29.81
C ALA A 868 27.00 62.64 -28.42
N GLN A 869 26.88 61.89 -27.32
CA GLN A 869 26.87 62.49 -25.98
C GLN A 869 27.62 61.63 -24.95
N LYS A 870 28.95 61.56 -25.07
CA LYS A 870 29.91 61.31 -23.97
C LYS A 870 31.34 61.49 -24.47
N ASP A 871 32.10 62.35 -23.76
CA ASP A 871 33.49 62.68 -24.06
C ASP A 871 34.37 61.45 -24.21
N GLY A 872 35.28 61.54 -25.19
CA GLY A 872 36.08 60.42 -25.68
C GLY A 872 36.93 59.78 -24.60
N HIS A 873 36.56 58.56 -24.20
CA HIS A 873 37.47 57.49 -23.74
C HIS A 873 36.73 56.15 -23.53
N VAL A 874 35.67 55.87 -24.29
CA VAL A 874 34.98 54.56 -24.25
C VAL A 874 34.73 54.08 -25.67
N THR A 875 35.36 52.97 -26.07
CA THR A 875 35.11 52.33 -27.37
C THR A 875 33.72 51.67 -27.38
N ALA A 876 33.07 51.62 -28.54
CA ALA A 876 31.77 50.94 -28.72
C ALA A 876 31.78 49.50 -28.18
N GLU A 877 32.94 48.83 -28.19
CA GLU A 877 33.17 47.50 -27.64
C GLU A 877 33.04 47.43 -26.11
N GLN A 878 33.50 48.45 -25.37
CA GLN A 878 33.34 48.55 -23.92
C GLN A 878 31.88 48.85 -23.54
N MET A 879 31.19 49.72 -24.29
CA MET A 879 29.76 50.01 -24.06
C MET A 879 28.87 48.79 -24.35
N ASN A 880 29.25 47.95 -25.32
CA ASN A 880 28.56 46.68 -25.61
C ASN A 880 28.75 45.62 -24.52
N GLN A 881 29.83 45.68 -23.74
CA GLN A 881 30.03 44.80 -22.58
C GLN A 881 29.20 45.24 -21.37
N ASP A 882 29.07 46.55 -21.14
CA ASP A 882 28.31 47.09 -20.01
C ASP A 882 26.79 47.10 -20.22
N CYS A 883 26.31 47.22 -21.48
CA CYS A 883 24.89 47.32 -21.83
C CYS A 883 24.52 46.53 -23.11
N PRO A 884 24.54 45.18 -23.07
CA PRO A 884 24.34 44.33 -24.27
C PRO A 884 22.93 44.39 -24.90
N TRP A 885 21.97 45.03 -24.23
CA TRP A 885 20.61 45.22 -24.74
C TRP A 885 20.46 46.43 -25.66
N MET A 886 21.40 47.38 -25.65
CA MET A 886 21.33 48.59 -26.46
C MET A 886 21.66 48.29 -27.93
N VAL A 887 21.13 49.09 -28.85
CA VAL A 887 21.24 48.87 -30.30
C VAL A 887 22.03 50.02 -30.93
N SER A 888 23.11 49.69 -31.63
CA SER A 888 23.88 50.64 -32.44
C SER A 888 23.31 50.81 -33.84
N ASP A 889 23.61 51.94 -34.50
CA ASP A 889 23.14 52.22 -35.86
C ASP A 889 23.70 51.24 -36.90
N GLU A 890 24.92 50.75 -36.70
CA GLU A 890 25.55 49.73 -37.55
C GLU A 890 24.81 48.39 -37.49
N GLU A 891 24.34 47.97 -36.30
CA GLU A 891 23.59 46.74 -36.11
C GLU A 891 22.18 46.81 -36.72
N ILE A 892 21.57 48.00 -36.74
CA ILE A 892 20.28 48.25 -37.40
C ILE A 892 20.46 48.11 -38.91
N GLU A 893 21.47 48.75 -39.51
CA GLU A 893 21.70 48.68 -40.95
C GLU A 893 22.05 47.24 -41.38
N THR A 894 22.89 46.55 -40.60
CA THR A 894 23.26 45.14 -40.84
C THR A 894 22.04 44.21 -40.86
N ASN A 895 21.03 44.46 -40.03
CA ASN A 895 19.84 43.61 -39.93
C ASN A 895 18.58 44.18 -40.60
N LYS A 896 18.70 45.29 -41.34
CA LYS A 896 17.58 46.01 -41.96
C LYS A 896 16.68 45.14 -42.84
N SER A 897 17.27 44.30 -43.69
CA SER A 897 16.53 43.38 -44.55
C SER A 897 15.66 42.38 -43.76
N LYS A 898 16.15 41.88 -42.62
CA LYS A 898 15.38 40.99 -41.73
C LYS A 898 14.27 41.73 -41.00
N THR A 899 14.55 42.96 -40.56
CA THR A 899 13.57 43.84 -39.92
C THR A 899 12.39 44.11 -40.85
N LEU A 900 12.66 44.58 -42.08
CA LEU A 900 11.63 44.85 -43.09
C LEU A 900 10.81 43.59 -43.41
N ARG A 901 11.46 42.42 -43.46
CA ARG A 901 10.77 41.14 -43.63
C ARG A 901 9.81 40.82 -42.48
N GLN A 902 10.16 41.08 -41.22
CA GLN A 902 9.26 40.82 -40.09
C GLN A 902 8.06 41.77 -40.10
N ILE A 903 8.29 43.05 -40.45
CA ILE A 903 7.23 44.05 -40.60
C ILE A 903 6.25 43.61 -41.68
N ARG A 904 6.75 43.25 -42.87
CA ARG A 904 5.91 42.80 -43.98
C ARG A 904 5.15 41.51 -43.65
N LEU A 905 5.80 40.58 -42.95
CA LEU A 905 5.15 39.34 -42.54
C LEU A 905 3.97 39.60 -41.59
N ASN A 906 4.08 40.58 -40.68
CA ASN A 906 2.97 40.97 -39.83
C ASN A 906 1.78 41.50 -40.65
N GLU A 907 2.01 42.40 -41.62
CA GLU A 907 0.93 42.92 -42.49
C GLU A 907 0.19 41.78 -43.20
N VAL A 908 0.95 40.82 -43.75
CA VAL A 908 0.36 39.64 -44.41
C VAL A 908 -0.44 38.78 -43.42
N LEU A 909 0.08 38.54 -42.21
CA LEU A 909 -0.66 37.80 -41.18
C LEU A 909 -1.93 38.54 -40.77
N GLN A 910 -1.87 39.87 -40.69
CA GLN A 910 -3.03 40.69 -40.43
C GLN A 910 -4.04 40.60 -41.57
N ASP A 911 -3.65 40.48 -42.83
CA ASP A 911 -4.63 40.43 -43.91
C ASP A 911 -5.29 39.06 -44.05
N TYR A 912 -4.53 37.97 -43.93
CA TYR A 912 -5.01 36.62 -44.23
C TYR A 912 -5.51 35.83 -43.00
N SER A 913 -5.11 36.20 -41.79
CA SER A 913 -5.28 35.41 -40.56
C SER A 913 -6.09 36.07 -39.44
N ARG A 914 -6.89 37.12 -39.73
CA ARG A 914 -7.70 37.85 -38.70
C ARG A 914 -8.68 36.96 -37.92
N ASP A 915 -9.29 36.00 -38.61
CA ASP A 915 -10.36 35.14 -38.08
C ASP A 915 -9.87 33.72 -37.73
N ALA A 916 -8.55 33.53 -37.61
CA ALA A 916 -7.98 32.25 -37.20
C ALA A 916 -8.33 31.94 -35.72
N ALA A 917 -8.32 30.66 -35.35
CA ALA A 917 -8.39 30.27 -33.93
C ALA A 917 -7.03 30.35 -33.24
N ILE A 918 -5.96 30.06 -33.99
CA ILE A 918 -4.57 30.11 -33.56
C ILE A 918 -3.68 30.21 -34.80
N ILE A 919 -2.59 30.97 -34.69
CA ILE A 919 -1.59 31.14 -35.75
C ILE A 919 -0.26 30.53 -35.30
N PHE A 920 0.29 29.62 -36.10
CA PHE A 920 1.63 29.07 -35.96
C PHE A 920 2.56 29.81 -36.93
N VAL A 921 3.52 30.55 -36.40
CA VAL A 921 4.49 31.30 -37.21
C VAL A 921 5.90 30.84 -36.90
N THR A 922 6.74 30.72 -37.92
CA THR A 922 8.14 30.39 -37.72
C THR A 922 8.87 31.55 -37.02
N MET A 923 9.49 31.28 -35.87
CA MET A 923 10.22 32.31 -35.12
C MET A 923 11.49 32.74 -35.89
N PRO A 924 11.74 34.06 -36.08
CA PRO A 924 13.01 34.55 -36.60
C PRO A 924 14.14 34.19 -35.63
N VAL A 925 15.38 34.10 -36.11
CA VAL A 925 16.55 33.81 -35.26
C VAL A 925 17.55 34.94 -35.37
N GLY A 926 17.78 35.65 -34.26
CA GLY A 926 18.93 36.52 -34.08
C GLY A 926 20.18 35.68 -33.82
N ARG A 927 21.32 35.99 -34.44
CA ARG A 927 22.59 35.34 -34.09
C ARG A 927 23.20 36.08 -32.90
N ARG A 928 23.66 35.34 -31.88
CA ARG A 928 24.32 35.92 -30.70
C ARG A 928 25.50 36.80 -31.13
N GLY A 929 25.61 37.99 -30.55
CA GLY A 929 26.65 38.98 -30.85
C GLY A 929 26.47 39.76 -32.17
N LYS A 930 25.52 39.39 -33.04
CA LYS A 930 25.18 40.15 -34.27
C LYS A 930 23.81 40.83 -34.22
N CYS A 931 23.00 40.46 -33.23
CA CYS A 931 21.68 40.99 -33.00
C CYS A 931 21.54 41.26 -31.51
N PRO A 932 21.42 42.53 -31.10
CA PRO A 932 21.16 42.90 -29.72
C PRO A 932 19.84 42.30 -29.21
N SER A 933 19.77 42.10 -27.89
CA SER A 933 18.59 41.52 -27.22
C SER A 933 17.32 42.35 -27.44
N ALA A 934 17.42 43.69 -27.38
CA ALA A 934 16.26 44.56 -27.62
C ALA A 934 15.78 44.53 -29.09
N LEU A 935 16.71 44.50 -30.06
CA LEU A 935 16.37 44.38 -31.48
C LEU A 935 15.64 43.06 -31.77
N TYR A 936 16.11 41.96 -31.19
CA TYR A 936 15.46 40.66 -31.36
C TYR A 936 14.08 40.62 -30.71
N MET A 937 13.92 41.18 -29.50
CA MET A 937 12.62 41.29 -28.84
C MET A 937 11.65 42.16 -29.66
N ALA A 938 12.12 43.26 -30.25
CA ALA A 938 11.34 44.11 -31.14
C ALA A 938 10.85 43.36 -32.38
N TRP A 939 11.64 42.47 -32.97
CA TRP A 939 11.17 41.59 -34.06
C TRP A 939 10.05 40.66 -33.62
N LEU A 940 10.20 39.99 -32.47
CA LEU A 940 9.18 39.09 -31.94
C LEU A 940 7.89 39.84 -31.60
N GLU A 941 8.01 41.05 -31.03
CA GLU A 941 6.85 41.90 -30.77
C GLU A 941 6.16 42.27 -32.08
N THR A 942 6.91 42.81 -33.04
CA THR A 942 6.39 43.31 -34.32
C THR A 942 5.69 42.21 -35.10
N LEU A 943 6.27 41.01 -35.15
CA LEU A 943 5.69 39.88 -35.86
C LEU A 943 4.33 39.42 -35.28
N SER A 944 4.13 39.62 -33.98
CA SER A 944 2.95 39.12 -33.26
C SER A 944 2.04 40.23 -32.73
N ARG A 945 2.22 41.47 -33.21
CA ARG A 945 1.51 42.67 -32.76
C ARG A 945 0.17 42.81 -33.48
N ASP A 946 -0.85 43.26 -32.73
CA ASP A 946 -2.21 43.60 -33.20
C ASP A 946 -3.00 42.47 -33.90
N LEU A 947 -2.55 41.22 -33.72
CA LEU A 947 -3.30 40.04 -34.14
C LEU A 947 -4.40 39.71 -33.12
N ARG A 948 -5.64 39.50 -33.60
CA ARG A 948 -6.78 39.05 -32.80
C ARG A 948 -6.60 37.64 -32.21
N PRO A 949 -6.15 36.63 -32.98
CA PRO A 949 -5.95 35.28 -32.44
C PRO A 949 -4.65 35.13 -31.63
N PRO A 950 -4.57 34.12 -30.76
CA PRO A 950 -3.31 33.75 -30.11
C PRO A 950 -2.27 33.30 -31.15
N VAL A 951 -1.02 33.70 -30.94
CA VAL A 951 0.11 33.42 -31.84
C VAL A 951 1.11 32.53 -31.11
N LEU A 952 1.48 31.42 -31.75
CA LEU A 952 2.58 30.57 -31.30
C LEU A 952 3.75 30.74 -32.27
N LEU A 953 4.82 31.36 -31.78
CA LEU A 953 6.09 31.46 -32.49
C LEU A 953 6.86 30.17 -32.27
N VAL A 954 7.12 29.40 -33.33
CA VAL A 954 7.72 28.07 -33.26
C VAL A 954 9.05 28.02 -34.00
N ARG A 955 10.05 27.40 -33.38
CA ARG A 955 11.31 27.03 -34.02
C ARG A 955 11.69 25.62 -33.61
N GLY A 956 11.83 24.72 -34.59
CA GLY A 956 12.37 23.39 -34.35
C GLY A 956 13.90 23.39 -34.17
N ASN A 957 14.41 22.32 -33.55
CA ASN A 957 15.82 22.03 -33.32
C ASN A 957 16.59 21.56 -34.58
N GLN A 958 15.99 21.68 -35.77
CA GLN A 958 16.58 21.28 -37.06
C GLN A 958 16.82 19.77 -37.22
N GLU A 959 16.38 18.94 -36.27
CA GLU A 959 16.30 17.50 -36.46
C GLU A 959 15.10 17.13 -37.35
N ASN A 960 15.21 15.99 -38.03
CA ASN A 960 14.12 15.46 -38.83
C ASN A 960 13.01 14.96 -37.90
N VAL A 961 11.93 15.73 -37.82
CA VAL A 961 10.73 15.42 -37.00
C VAL A 961 9.70 14.62 -37.80
N LEU A 962 9.82 14.60 -39.13
CA LEU A 962 8.89 13.96 -40.05
C LEU A 962 9.68 13.15 -41.08
N THR A 963 9.27 11.90 -41.31
CA THR A 963 9.62 11.19 -42.55
C THR A 963 8.64 11.71 -43.62
N PHE A 964 9.16 12.13 -44.77
CA PHE A 964 8.46 12.83 -45.87
C PHE A 964 6.92 12.60 -45.92
N TYR A 965 6.15 13.66 -45.63
CA TYR A 965 4.80 13.83 -46.19
C TYR A 965 4.94 14.59 -47.50
N CYS A 966 5.28 13.88 -48.57
CA CYS A 966 5.03 14.27 -49.95
C CYS A 966 4.60 13.00 -50.70
N GLN A 967 3.31 12.69 -50.59
CA GLN A 967 2.53 12.20 -51.73
C GLN A 967 1.39 13.19 -51.94
#